data_AF-A0A917Y654-F1
#
_entry.id   AF-A0A917Y654-F1
#
_cell.length_a   1.000
_cell.length_b   1.000
_cell.length_c   1.000
_cell.angle_alpha   90.00
_cell.angle_beta   90.00
_cell.angle_gamma   90.00
#
_symmetry.space_group_name_H-M   'P 1'
#
loop_
_entity.id
_entity.type
_entity.pdbx_description
1 polymer ?
#
loop_
_entity_poly.entity_id
_entity_poly.type
_entity_poly.pdbx_seq_one_letter_code
_entity_poly.pdbx_strand_id
1 'polypeptide(L)'
;MPSHTLPPDSFVPTRRAVVAAGAAAGIGAALGIPGKASAEAAASGEDLVIRSRALEVRVAAAFPRIVSYTDRATGAVLHGQEDEVSSVLVDNVEHTPTVTATAGDTSVAYRLAFDGGTTIDVEIAVTDRQVTWRVTKIADTAALPVGTLRIPGLALLSVRSDQLGAQLLAARVQLDKSKSGDTLLTPTADSPADTATGCAYAVVAHHRLAAAVETNTVYDKPDGTTSWENGRLWRQTVRKDGYVKAQLTPGQWTHRAATATDTEPLPYATVIVTGDRNGDGVIDWQDAAIAFRDIMVTPLGADETYLRVVPHIPFNFASQATNPFLATLDNVKRISLATDGLRQFTLLKGYQSEGHDSAHPDYAGHYNERAGGLGDLNTLVGEGKKWNSDFAVHVNATESYPVAHAFSETLVDKTNEQWDWLDQSYRIDQRRDLVSGDIVQRFADLRADAHPALNSLYIDVFRESGWTSDRLQRALRDQGWHVTSEWGHGLERSSLWSHWATETDYGPDTSRGINSQLIRFIRHHQKDVFADKWPTLLGIARMGNFEGWTGKTDWTSFYDLIWTHSLPAKYLQAYPIRTWGEHEITFEGSTSVSDADGARRITTDGRLVYDAGSYLLPWDPKKPTKLYHYNPAGGSGSWRLPRAWETLSRVALYRLTDQGRVFLKYVPVRDGRITLDAAAKQPYVVYRTRVSDAPDPAWGQATPLHDPGFNSGSLKGWTVGGPASVELSELGDYELVIASGGAATVSQRLTRLRPGPYAASVQVEVGESADDTRKASLQVRTADGVTAANWTETSTAGNYVAADRKHGTRFQRLFTYFTVPEGGGRVDLTLRAAAGHARVRFDNVRVVPARRTTSQGALVFEDFENVPQGWGPFVKGDAGGATDPRTHVAQRHAPFTQRGWNGKAIDDVIDGSQSLKSRGENDGLVYRTVPHTVRFEPGRRYRVTFRYENEKAGQYAWITAVDRGAATSEIDRTDLPVATEPAELAYEFTAPSDGEAWVGLRKIGDDGTAEFSLDSFEVTEVS
;
A
#
# COMPACT_ATOMS: atom_id res chain seq x y z
N MET A 1 16.19 -42.49 17.51
CA MET A 1 16.20 -43.94 17.20
C MET A 1 15.17 -44.64 18.07
N PRO A 2 14.47 -45.66 17.58
CA PRO A 2 14.03 -45.94 16.18
C PRO A 2 12.50 -46.20 16.16
N SER A 3 11.75 -46.48 15.09
CA SER A 3 11.90 -46.88 13.69
C SER A 3 10.55 -46.54 12.99
N HIS A 4 10.49 -46.06 11.75
CA HIS A 4 10.59 -46.82 10.49
C HIS A 4 10.85 -45.82 9.34
N THR A 5 11.99 -45.82 8.63
CA THR A 5 12.41 -46.63 7.45
C THR A 5 11.75 -46.31 6.09
N LEU A 6 12.24 -45.22 5.46
CA LEU A 6 13.02 -45.09 4.20
C LEU A 6 12.45 -45.41 2.77
N PRO A 7 13.03 -44.79 1.70
CA PRO A 7 12.42 -44.27 0.44
C PRO A 7 13.12 -44.80 -0.85
N PRO A 8 13.66 -43.97 -1.78
CA PRO A 8 13.09 -43.27 -2.97
C PRO A 8 13.64 -43.85 -4.31
N ASP A 9 13.41 -43.20 -5.46
CA ASP A 9 14.41 -43.15 -6.53
C ASP A 9 14.23 -41.96 -7.49
N SER A 10 15.33 -41.27 -7.74
CA SER A 10 15.58 -40.31 -8.82
C SER A 10 16.76 -40.84 -9.63
N PHE A 11 16.71 -40.80 -10.97
CA PHE A 11 17.93 -41.01 -11.78
C PHE A 11 17.86 -40.22 -13.10
N VAL A 12 18.87 -39.37 -13.26
CA VAL A 12 19.45 -38.91 -14.54
C VAL A 12 20.72 -39.73 -14.77
N PRO A 13 21.11 -40.05 -16.01
CA PRO A 13 22.51 -39.78 -16.38
C PRO A 13 22.75 -39.24 -17.81
N THR A 14 24.01 -38.86 -17.99
CA THR A 14 24.65 -37.94 -18.93
C THR A 14 25.33 -38.56 -20.17
N ARG A 15 25.51 -37.70 -21.21
CA ARG A 15 26.63 -37.51 -22.18
C ARG A 15 27.44 -38.68 -22.82
N ARG A 16 27.60 -38.51 -24.15
CA ARG A 16 28.80 -38.60 -25.04
C ARG A 16 28.92 -39.73 -26.10
N ALA A 17 28.82 -39.27 -27.36
CA ALA A 17 29.81 -39.29 -28.46
C ALA A 17 30.08 -40.54 -29.36
N VAL A 18 29.73 -40.34 -30.64
CA VAL A 18 30.51 -40.52 -31.91
C VAL A 18 31.05 -41.91 -32.30
N VAL A 19 30.65 -42.41 -33.50
CA VAL A 19 31.49 -42.64 -34.71
C VAL A 19 30.61 -43.21 -35.85
N ALA A 20 30.96 -42.79 -37.08
CA ALA A 20 30.29 -42.96 -38.36
C ALA A 20 30.49 -44.32 -39.06
N ALA A 21 29.70 -44.50 -40.13
CA ALA A 21 30.07 -45.00 -41.49
C ALA A 21 29.23 -46.18 -42.00
N GLY A 22 28.78 -46.07 -43.25
CA GLY A 22 28.30 -47.21 -44.04
C GLY A 22 27.24 -46.85 -45.08
N ALA A 23 27.67 -46.36 -46.25
CA ALA A 23 26.84 -46.22 -47.44
C ALA A 23 26.62 -47.58 -48.13
N ALA A 24 25.43 -47.80 -48.71
CA ALA A 24 25.25 -48.63 -49.90
C ALA A 24 23.92 -48.31 -50.60
N ALA A 25 24.01 -48.16 -51.92
CA ALA A 25 22.94 -47.77 -52.84
C ALA A 25 21.96 -48.91 -53.17
N GLY A 26 20.74 -48.53 -53.57
CA GLY A 26 19.77 -49.40 -54.24
C GLY A 26 18.81 -48.59 -55.11
N ILE A 27 18.89 -48.81 -56.42
CA ILE A 27 18.04 -48.23 -57.48
C ILE A 27 16.75 -49.04 -57.61
N GLY A 28 15.59 -48.39 -57.87
CA GLY A 28 14.49 -49.05 -58.59
C GLY A 28 13.04 -48.63 -58.29
N ALA A 29 12.49 -47.80 -59.20
CA ALA A 29 11.10 -47.80 -59.73
C ALA A 29 9.87 -47.43 -58.84
N ALA A 30 9.42 -46.20 -59.07
CA ALA A 30 8.05 -45.74 -59.41
C ALA A 30 6.79 -46.48 -58.91
N LEU A 31 5.94 -45.75 -58.18
CA LEU A 31 4.47 -45.65 -58.36
C LEU A 31 3.99 -44.35 -57.69
N GLY A 32 3.08 -43.61 -58.34
CA GLY A 32 2.82 -42.20 -58.08
C GLY A 32 1.54 -41.84 -57.33
N ILE A 33 1.53 -40.55 -56.93
CA ILE A 33 0.41 -39.58 -56.75
C ILE A 33 -0.41 -39.69 -55.43
N PRO A 34 -0.87 -38.56 -54.80
CA PRO A 34 -0.53 -37.14 -54.96
C PRO A 34 0.02 -36.47 -53.69
N GLY A 35 0.99 -35.57 -53.85
CA GLY A 35 1.26 -34.53 -52.87
C GLY A 35 0.15 -33.48 -52.91
N LYS A 36 -0.39 -33.12 -51.75
CA LYS A 36 -1.14 -31.87 -51.57
C LYS A 36 -0.15 -30.73 -51.72
N ALA A 37 -0.11 -30.13 -52.90
CA ALA A 37 0.53 -28.84 -53.10
C ALA A 37 -0.25 -27.79 -52.30
N SER A 38 0.39 -27.23 -51.28
CA SER A 38 0.02 -25.94 -50.72
C SER A 38 0.25 -24.91 -51.83
N ALA A 39 -0.83 -24.32 -52.34
CA ALA A 39 -0.74 -23.25 -53.31
C ALA A 39 -0.16 -22.00 -52.63
N GLU A 40 1.11 -21.69 -52.88
CA GLU A 40 1.62 -20.33 -52.78
C GLU A 40 0.96 -19.51 -53.90
N ALA A 41 -0.11 -18.81 -53.58
CA ALA A 41 -0.71 -17.83 -54.46
C ALA A 41 0.01 -16.49 -54.30
N ALA A 42 0.61 -15.99 -55.37
CA ALA A 42 0.89 -14.56 -55.49
C ALA A 42 -0.45 -13.81 -55.50
N ALA A 43 -0.72 -13.02 -54.48
CA ALA A 43 -2.04 -12.51 -54.12
C ALA A 43 -2.63 -11.54 -55.17
N SER A 44 -3.75 -11.95 -55.78
CA SER A 44 -4.78 -11.05 -56.31
C SER A 44 -5.68 -10.59 -55.14
N GLY A 45 -6.07 -9.32 -55.11
CA GLY A 45 -6.71 -8.63 -53.96
C GLY A 45 -8.12 -9.05 -53.54
N GLU A 46 -8.36 -10.34 -53.25
CA GLU A 46 -9.60 -10.81 -52.61
C GLU A 46 -9.41 -11.01 -51.09
N ASP A 47 -10.47 -10.76 -50.32
CA ASP A 47 -10.51 -11.05 -48.88
C ASP A 47 -10.54 -12.56 -48.61
N LEU A 48 -9.85 -12.99 -47.56
CA LEU A 48 -9.89 -14.35 -47.03
C LEU A 48 -10.94 -14.45 -45.92
N VAL A 49 -11.43 -15.67 -45.66
CA VAL A 49 -12.44 -15.91 -44.62
C VAL A 49 -12.05 -17.09 -43.75
N ILE A 50 -11.98 -16.85 -42.44
CA ILE A 50 -11.78 -17.87 -41.39
C ILE A 50 -13.03 -17.99 -40.54
N ARG A 51 -13.27 -19.19 -39.98
CA ARG A 51 -14.55 -19.48 -39.29
C ARG A 51 -14.37 -20.27 -38.01
N SER A 52 -15.13 -19.90 -36.99
CA SER A 52 -15.49 -20.79 -35.88
C SER A 52 -16.92 -21.29 -36.03
N ARG A 53 -17.44 -21.98 -35.01
CA ARG A 53 -18.86 -22.33 -34.94
C ARG A 53 -19.75 -21.08 -34.84
N ALA A 54 -19.33 -20.06 -34.08
CA ALA A 54 -20.14 -18.89 -33.78
C ALA A 54 -19.89 -17.71 -34.73
N LEU A 55 -18.67 -17.57 -35.25
CA LEU A 55 -18.21 -16.36 -35.93
C LEU A 55 -17.56 -16.68 -37.28
N GLU A 56 -17.87 -15.87 -38.28
CA GLU A 56 -17.11 -15.77 -39.53
C GLU A 56 -16.31 -14.47 -39.47
N VAL A 57 -15.02 -14.52 -39.81
CA VAL A 57 -14.13 -13.37 -39.80
C VAL A 57 -13.53 -13.21 -41.18
N ARG A 58 -13.72 -12.03 -41.76
CA ARG A 58 -13.15 -11.65 -43.05
C ARG A 58 -11.86 -10.87 -42.81
N VAL A 59 -10.79 -11.27 -43.48
CA VAL A 59 -9.45 -10.67 -43.34
C VAL A 59 -8.87 -10.41 -44.73
N ALA A 60 -8.03 -9.39 -44.89
CA ALA A 60 -7.43 -9.12 -46.20
C ALA A 60 -6.31 -10.13 -46.50
N ALA A 61 -6.14 -10.54 -47.76
CA ALA A 61 -4.97 -11.32 -48.19
C ALA A 61 -3.69 -10.47 -48.23
N ALA A 62 -3.82 -9.19 -48.62
CA ALA A 62 -2.69 -8.29 -48.86
C ALA A 62 -2.03 -7.75 -47.59
N PHE A 63 -2.69 -7.82 -46.43
CA PHE A 63 -2.17 -7.31 -45.16
C PHE A 63 -2.92 -7.97 -43.99
N PRO A 64 -2.30 -8.19 -42.80
CA PRO A 64 -2.98 -8.72 -41.62
C PRO A 64 -3.96 -7.70 -41.00
N ARG A 65 -5.04 -7.37 -41.72
CA ARG A 65 -6.15 -6.55 -41.21
C ARG A 65 -7.45 -7.36 -41.20
N ILE A 66 -8.25 -7.13 -40.17
CA ILE A 66 -9.60 -7.70 -40.06
C ILE A 66 -10.58 -6.73 -40.71
N VAL A 67 -11.37 -7.20 -41.66
CA VAL A 67 -12.35 -6.40 -42.41
C VAL A 67 -13.69 -6.39 -41.67
N SER A 68 -14.17 -7.57 -41.25
CA SER A 68 -15.44 -7.70 -40.55
C SER A 68 -15.55 -8.99 -39.73
N TYR A 69 -16.51 -8.96 -38.80
CA TYR A 69 -16.92 -10.07 -37.95
C TYR A 69 -18.41 -10.31 -38.19
N THR A 70 -18.80 -11.53 -38.56
CA THR A 70 -20.20 -11.88 -38.83
C THR A 70 -20.63 -12.99 -37.88
N ASP A 71 -21.64 -12.69 -37.05
CA ASP A 71 -22.27 -13.71 -36.20
C ASP A 71 -23.03 -14.68 -37.11
N ARG A 72 -22.66 -15.96 -37.05
CA ARG A 72 -23.16 -16.97 -37.98
C ARG A 72 -24.60 -17.38 -37.71
N ALA A 73 -25.12 -17.09 -36.52
CA ALA A 73 -26.50 -17.41 -36.16
C ALA A 73 -27.47 -16.35 -36.66
N THR A 74 -27.09 -15.08 -36.61
CA THR A 74 -27.97 -13.94 -36.87
C THR A 74 -27.65 -13.21 -38.16
N GLY A 75 -26.45 -13.40 -38.72
CA GLY A 75 -25.92 -12.63 -39.85
C GLY A 75 -25.60 -11.17 -39.49
N ALA A 76 -25.64 -10.79 -38.21
CA ALA A 76 -25.24 -9.46 -37.78
C ALA A 76 -23.71 -9.26 -37.98
N VAL A 77 -23.31 -8.03 -38.28
CA VAL A 77 -21.93 -7.71 -38.66
C VAL A 77 -21.38 -6.60 -37.77
N LEU A 78 -20.18 -6.80 -37.22
CA LEU A 78 -19.31 -5.72 -36.74
C LEU A 78 -18.17 -5.53 -37.74
N HIS A 79 -17.61 -4.33 -37.80
CA HIS A 79 -16.56 -3.99 -38.76
C HIS A 79 -15.19 -3.89 -38.08
N GLY A 80 -14.13 -4.06 -38.86
CA GLY A 80 -12.76 -3.77 -38.47
C GLY A 80 -12.23 -2.59 -39.30
N GLN A 81 -11.23 -2.86 -40.13
CA GLN A 81 -10.70 -1.92 -41.12
C GLN A 81 -11.03 -2.37 -42.54
N GLU A 82 -11.77 -1.55 -43.26
CA GLU A 82 -12.20 -1.76 -44.64
C GLU A 82 -11.30 -1.08 -45.66
N ASP A 83 -10.66 0.02 -45.26
CA ASP A 83 -9.67 0.70 -46.08
C ASP A 83 -8.38 -0.11 -46.16
N GLU A 84 -7.66 0.02 -47.28
CA GLU A 84 -6.35 -0.61 -47.42
C GLU A 84 -5.39 -0.18 -46.29
N VAL A 85 -4.63 -1.15 -45.78
CA VAL A 85 -3.51 -0.93 -44.86
C VAL A 85 -2.31 -1.57 -45.53
N SER A 86 -1.25 -0.79 -45.71
CA SER A 86 -0.05 -1.23 -46.44
C SER A 86 1.25 -0.87 -45.73
N SER A 87 1.21 -0.06 -44.66
CA SER A 87 2.41 0.40 -43.97
C SER A 87 2.50 -0.04 -42.51
N VAL A 88 3.74 -0.17 -42.04
CA VAL A 88 4.14 -0.44 -40.66
C VAL A 88 5.15 0.63 -40.26
N LEU A 89 4.95 1.22 -39.09
CA LEU A 89 5.96 2.07 -38.45
C LEU A 89 6.85 1.21 -37.57
N VAL A 90 8.14 1.15 -37.88
CA VAL A 90 9.19 0.60 -37.01
C VAL A 90 9.95 1.79 -36.45
N ASP A 91 9.96 1.97 -35.13
CA ASP A 91 10.62 3.11 -34.48
C ASP A 91 10.18 4.48 -35.03
N ASN A 92 8.88 4.58 -35.33
CA ASN A 92 8.22 5.72 -35.97
C ASN A 92 8.67 6.05 -37.41
N VAL A 93 9.45 5.18 -38.04
CA VAL A 93 9.80 5.25 -39.46
C VAL A 93 8.87 4.36 -40.26
N GLU A 94 8.29 4.90 -41.34
CA GLU A 94 7.35 4.18 -42.18
C GLU A 94 8.04 3.23 -43.16
N HIS A 95 7.53 2.00 -43.21
CA HIS A 95 7.96 0.95 -44.11
C HIS A 95 6.74 0.28 -44.76
N THR A 96 6.91 -0.14 -46.01
CA THR A 96 5.90 -0.90 -46.76
C THR A 96 6.45 -2.33 -46.95
N PRO A 97 6.05 -3.30 -46.10
CA PRO A 97 6.54 -4.66 -46.24
C PRO A 97 5.94 -5.36 -47.46
N THR A 98 6.69 -6.33 -47.99
CA THR A 98 6.12 -7.34 -48.89
C THR A 98 5.37 -8.38 -48.05
N VAL A 99 4.08 -8.55 -48.29
CA VAL A 99 3.22 -9.44 -47.51
C VAL A 99 2.94 -10.73 -48.26
N THR A 100 3.09 -11.85 -47.57
CA THR A 100 2.57 -13.17 -48.01
C THR A 100 1.58 -13.69 -46.97
N ALA A 101 0.51 -14.34 -47.41
CA ALA A 101 -0.53 -14.89 -46.56
C ALA A 101 -0.77 -16.37 -46.86
N THR A 102 -0.92 -17.17 -45.81
CA THR A 102 -1.26 -18.60 -45.87
C THR A 102 -2.57 -18.80 -45.12
N ALA A 103 -3.65 -19.08 -45.85
CA ALA A 103 -4.96 -19.30 -45.28
C ALA A 103 -5.13 -20.73 -44.74
N GLY A 104 -5.73 -20.85 -43.56
CA GLY A 104 -6.29 -22.09 -43.02
C GLY A 104 -7.79 -21.91 -42.71
N ASP A 105 -8.40 -22.91 -42.10
CA ASP A 105 -9.86 -22.90 -41.82
C ASP A 105 -10.23 -21.91 -40.71
N THR A 106 -9.40 -21.83 -39.67
CA THR A 106 -9.64 -21.04 -38.44
C THR A 106 -8.59 -19.96 -38.21
N SER A 107 -7.55 -19.88 -39.04
CA SER A 107 -6.51 -18.86 -38.94
C SER A 107 -5.89 -18.51 -40.30
N VAL A 108 -5.27 -17.34 -40.39
CA VAL A 108 -4.42 -16.93 -41.51
C VAL A 108 -3.08 -16.49 -40.94
N ALA A 109 -2.00 -17.09 -41.46
CA ALA A 109 -0.64 -16.70 -41.15
C ALA A 109 -0.11 -15.74 -42.22
N TYR A 110 0.49 -14.64 -41.78
CA TYR A 110 1.07 -13.61 -42.61
C TYR A 110 2.57 -13.50 -42.33
N ARG A 111 3.35 -13.25 -43.38
CA ARG A 111 4.75 -12.83 -43.25
C ARG A 111 4.95 -11.49 -43.93
N LEU A 112 5.38 -10.52 -43.14
CA LEU A 112 5.75 -9.18 -43.57
C LEU A 112 7.27 -9.15 -43.72
N ALA A 113 7.75 -9.06 -44.95
CA ALA A 113 9.18 -8.97 -45.26
C ALA A 113 9.58 -7.52 -45.55
N PHE A 114 10.62 -7.04 -44.88
CA PHE A 114 11.15 -5.70 -45.01
C PHE A 114 12.52 -5.74 -45.72
N ASP A 115 12.93 -4.59 -46.26
CA ASP A 115 14.28 -4.42 -46.79
C ASP A 115 15.33 -4.73 -45.70
N GLY A 116 16.47 -5.30 -46.11
CA GLY A 116 17.52 -5.72 -45.17
C GLY A 116 17.28 -7.08 -44.50
N GLY A 117 16.16 -7.76 -44.79
CA GLY A 117 15.91 -9.14 -44.36
C GLY A 117 15.16 -9.29 -43.04
N THR A 118 14.77 -8.17 -42.40
CA THR A 118 13.87 -8.20 -41.23
C THR A 118 12.51 -8.76 -41.62
N THR A 119 11.96 -9.65 -40.81
CA THR A 119 10.62 -10.23 -41.02
C THR A 119 9.78 -10.20 -39.75
N ILE A 120 8.48 -9.95 -39.91
CA ILE A 120 7.48 -10.01 -38.85
C ILE A 120 6.39 -10.98 -39.28
N ASP A 121 6.20 -12.04 -38.51
CA ASP A 121 5.13 -13.02 -38.76
C ASP A 121 3.92 -12.68 -37.88
N VAL A 122 2.73 -12.62 -38.49
CA VAL A 122 1.47 -12.27 -37.83
C VAL A 122 0.45 -13.38 -38.07
N GLU A 123 -0.34 -13.73 -37.06
CA GLU A 123 -1.48 -14.63 -37.18
C GLU A 123 -2.78 -13.91 -36.82
N ILE A 124 -3.80 -14.10 -37.65
CA ILE A 124 -5.19 -13.82 -37.26
C ILE A 124 -5.90 -15.16 -37.10
N ALA A 125 -6.43 -15.44 -35.91
CA ALA A 125 -7.13 -16.69 -35.61
C ALA A 125 -8.47 -16.44 -34.93
N VAL A 126 -9.46 -17.30 -35.19
CA VAL A 126 -10.78 -17.26 -34.56
C VAL A 126 -11.04 -18.53 -33.76
N THR A 127 -11.43 -18.38 -32.51
CA THR A 127 -11.87 -19.47 -31.62
C THR A 127 -13.17 -19.07 -30.94
N ASP A 128 -14.24 -19.79 -31.26
CA ASP A 128 -15.61 -19.43 -30.84
C ASP A 128 -15.94 -17.96 -31.16
N ARG A 129 -16.11 -17.10 -30.16
CA ARG A 129 -16.38 -15.67 -30.34
C ARG A 129 -15.15 -14.76 -30.18
N GLN A 130 -13.98 -15.33 -29.94
CA GLN A 130 -12.72 -14.59 -29.79
C GLN A 130 -11.94 -14.60 -31.11
N VAL A 131 -11.37 -13.44 -31.45
CA VAL A 131 -10.46 -13.26 -32.59
C VAL A 131 -9.15 -12.70 -32.08
N THR A 132 -8.05 -13.40 -32.33
CA THR A 132 -6.71 -12.96 -31.94
C THR A 132 -5.95 -12.45 -33.14
N TRP A 133 -5.38 -11.26 -33.03
CA TRP A 133 -4.35 -10.73 -33.92
C TRP A 133 -3.03 -10.78 -33.15
N ARG A 134 -2.03 -11.55 -33.61
CA ARG A 134 -0.80 -11.78 -32.84
C ARG A 134 0.41 -11.76 -33.74
N VAL A 135 1.45 -11.03 -33.34
CA VAL A 135 2.79 -11.28 -33.86
C VAL A 135 3.27 -12.59 -33.26
N THR A 136 3.61 -13.55 -34.12
CA THR A 136 4.08 -14.88 -33.71
C THR A 136 5.61 -14.97 -33.74
N LYS A 137 6.26 -14.09 -34.50
CA LYS A 137 7.72 -13.98 -34.57
C LYS A 137 8.16 -12.61 -35.06
N ILE A 138 9.26 -12.11 -34.49
CA ILE A 138 10.05 -11.01 -35.03
C ILE A 138 11.46 -11.57 -35.26
N ALA A 139 11.93 -11.51 -36.50
CA ALA A 139 13.32 -11.81 -36.84
C ALA A 139 13.90 -10.55 -37.49
N ASP A 140 14.43 -9.67 -36.64
CA ASP A 140 15.05 -8.41 -37.04
C ASP A 140 16.53 -8.59 -37.38
N THR A 141 17.12 -7.56 -37.98
CA THR A 141 18.51 -7.55 -38.43
C THR A 141 19.17 -6.23 -38.03
N ALA A 142 20.49 -6.14 -38.11
CA ALA A 142 21.18 -4.87 -37.88
C ALA A 142 20.78 -3.76 -38.88
N ALA A 143 20.24 -4.12 -40.05
CA ALA A 143 19.76 -3.16 -41.04
C ALA A 143 18.40 -2.54 -40.66
N LEU A 144 17.55 -3.30 -39.95
CA LEU A 144 16.27 -2.83 -39.43
C LEU A 144 15.97 -3.55 -38.10
N PRO A 145 16.58 -3.12 -36.99
CA PRO A 145 16.24 -3.61 -35.67
C PRO A 145 14.83 -3.12 -35.30
N VAL A 146 14.08 -3.94 -34.55
CA VAL A 146 12.70 -3.59 -34.19
C VAL A 146 12.65 -3.17 -32.73
N GLY A 147 12.60 -1.86 -32.46
CA GLY A 147 12.32 -1.32 -31.13
C GLY A 147 10.83 -1.30 -30.83
N THR A 148 10.09 -0.51 -31.59
CA THR A 148 8.66 -0.29 -31.44
C THR A 148 7.92 -0.52 -32.75
N LEU A 149 6.66 -0.96 -32.65
CA LEU A 149 5.79 -1.28 -33.77
C LEU A 149 4.48 -0.50 -33.65
N ARG A 150 4.06 0.11 -34.75
CA ARG A 150 2.70 0.64 -34.96
C ARG A 150 2.26 0.31 -36.37
N ILE A 151 0.97 0.11 -36.56
CA ILE A 151 0.38 -0.13 -37.88
C ILE A 151 -0.65 0.97 -38.13
N PRO A 152 -0.26 2.05 -38.84
CA PRO A 152 -1.19 3.12 -39.18
C PRO A 152 -2.43 2.58 -39.88
N GLY A 153 -3.61 3.03 -39.43
CA GLY A 153 -4.87 2.61 -40.04
C GLY A 153 -5.31 1.19 -39.67
N LEU A 154 -4.63 0.44 -38.80
CA LEU A 154 -5.15 -0.86 -38.32
C LEU A 154 -6.31 -0.67 -37.35
N ALA A 155 -7.53 -0.55 -37.86
CA ALA A 155 -8.74 -0.58 -37.03
C ALA A 155 -9.13 -2.03 -36.71
N LEU A 156 -9.08 -2.39 -35.43
CA LEU A 156 -9.46 -3.72 -34.95
C LEU A 156 -10.98 -3.86 -34.83
N LEU A 157 -11.65 -2.78 -34.44
CA LEU A 157 -13.09 -2.71 -34.26
C LEU A 157 -13.62 -1.37 -34.77
N SER A 158 -14.78 -1.39 -35.40
CA SER A 158 -15.52 -0.20 -35.79
C SER A 158 -17.01 -0.46 -35.90
N VAL A 159 -17.77 0.62 -35.74
CA VAL A 159 -19.21 0.69 -35.97
C VAL A 159 -19.54 1.86 -36.88
N ARG A 160 -20.66 1.77 -37.59
CA ARG A 160 -21.05 2.73 -38.63
C ARG A 160 -22.40 3.36 -38.35
N SER A 161 -22.61 4.55 -38.91
CA SER A 161 -23.86 5.29 -38.82
C SER A 161 -25.07 4.62 -39.49
N ASP A 162 -24.85 3.66 -40.37
CA ASP A 162 -25.91 2.86 -41.02
C ASP A 162 -26.31 1.63 -40.17
N GLN A 163 -25.64 1.39 -39.04
CA GLN A 163 -26.00 0.37 -38.06
C GLN A 163 -26.84 1.01 -36.95
N LEU A 164 -28.10 0.58 -36.83
CA LEU A 164 -29.00 1.10 -35.79
C LEU A 164 -28.39 0.88 -34.39
N GLY A 165 -28.34 1.95 -33.60
CA GLY A 165 -27.78 1.93 -32.25
C GLY A 165 -26.26 1.86 -32.19
N ALA A 166 -25.54 2.17 -33.28
CA ALA A 166 -24.07 2.19 -33.29
C ALA A 166 -23.49 3.10 -32.20
N GLN A 167 -22.58 2.52 -31.42
CA GLN A 167 -21.95 3.13 -30.26
C GLN A 167 -20.49 2.69 -30.14
N LEU A 168 -19.61 3.61 -29.77
CA LEU A 168 -18.26 3.36 -29.29
C LEU A 168 -18.08 4.11 -27.98
N LEU A 169 -17.89 3.40 -26.87
CA LEU A 169 -17.60 3.97 -25.57
C LEU A 169 -16.11 3.80 -25.28
N ALA A 170 -15.38 4.91 -25.18
CA ALA A 170 -13.95 4.94 -24.87
C ALA A 170 -13.72 5.57 -23.50
N ALA A 171 -12.85 4.96 -22.69
CA ALA A 171 -12.52 5.41 -21.34
C ALA A 171 -11.03 5.72 -21.20
N ARG A 172 -10.76 6.94 -20.72
CA ARG A 172 -9.46 7.39 -20.26
C ARG A 172 -9.37 7.22 -18.74
N VAL A 173 -8.15 6.99 -18.25
CA VAL A 173 -7.85 7.19 -16.83
C VAL A 173 -7.89 8.69 -16.56
N GLN A 174 -8.86 9.09 -15.72
CA GLN A 174 -9.16 10.47 -15.32
C GLN A 174 -9.33 10.47 -13.80
N LEU A 175 -8.65 11.37 -13.08
CA LEU A 175 -8.72 11.43 -11.62
C LEU A 175 -9.59 12.58 -11.10
N ASP A 176 -9.89 13.56 -11.95
CA ASP A 176 -10.75 14.67 -11.56
C ASP A 176 -12.20 14.21 -11.42
N LYS A 177 -12.70 14.20 -10.18
CA LYS A 177 -14.06 13.79 -9.82
C LYS A 177 -15.15 14.55 -10.58
N SER A 178 -14.90 15.80 -10.97
CA SER A 178 -15.86 16.64 -11.70
C SER A 178 -15.95 16.32 -13.20
N LYS A 179 -14.94 15.63 -13.74
CA LYS A 179 -14.89 15.28 -15.17
C LYS A 179 -15.51 13.89 -15.43
N SER A 180 -15.31 13.40 -16.64
CA SER A 180 -15.55 12.00 -16.98
C SER A 180 -14.33 11.48 -17.74
N GLY A 181 -13.86 10.28 -17.39
CA GLY A 181 -12.94 9.53 -18.23
C GLY A 181 -13.62 8.97 -19.48
N ASP A 182 -14.95 8.89 -19.49
CA ASP A 182 -15.70 8.24 -20.56
C ASP A 182 -16.14 9.22 -21.66
N THR A 183 -16.05 8.77 -22.90
CA THR A 183 -16.56 9.43 -24.11
C THR A 183 -17.38 8.43 -24.91
N LEU A 184 -18.68 8.69 -25.04
CA LEU A 184 -19.58 7.92 -25.90
C LEU A 184 -19.67 8.58 -27.28
N LEU A 185 -19.37 7.81 -28.33
CA LEU A 185 -19.57 8.20 -29.72
C LEU A 185 -20.75 7.42 -30.30
N THR A 186 -21.72 8.14 -30.85
CA THR A 186 -22.88 7.59 -31.56
C THR A 186 -22.86 8.11 -33.00
N PRO A 187 -22.14 7.45 -33.93
CA PRO A 187 -22.00 7.96 -35.29
C PRO A 187 -23.36 8.05 -36.00
N THR A 188 -23.62 9.20 -36.61
CA THR A 188 -24.74 9.49 -37.51
C THR A 188 -24.19 9.97 -38.85
N ALA A 189 -25.01 10.04 -39.90
CA ALA A 189 -24.57 10.52 -41.22
C ALA A 189 -23.93 11.93 -41.19
N ASP A 190 -24.36 12.76 -40.23
CA ASP A 190 -23.90 14.14 -40.05
C ASP A 190 -22.78 14.29 -39.01
N SER A 191 -22.37 13.20 -38.36
CA SER A 191 -21.31 13.25 -37.36
C SER A 191 -19.99 13.75 -37.97
N PRO A 192 -19.32 14.74 -37.34
CA PRO A 192 -18.06 15.26 -37.85
C PRO A 192 -16.95 14.23 -37.72
N ALA A 193 -15.98 14.28 -38.63
CA ALA A 193 -14.72 13.58 -38.41
C ALA A 193 -13.97 14.26 -37.25
N ASP A 194 -13.20 13.48 -36.50
CA ASP A 194 -12.36 14.01 -35.42
C ASP A 194 -10.93 13.48 -35.49
N THR A 195 -10.09 14.07 -34.64
CA THR A 195 -8.72 13.62 -34.45
C THR A 195 -8.69 12.39 -33.54
N ALA A 196 -7.80 11.45 -33.86
CA ALA A 196 -7.61 10.28 -33.04
C ALA A 196 -7.25 10.69 -31.60
N THR A 197 -7.96 10.13 -30.63
CA THR A 197 -7.76 10.41 -29.20
C THR A 197 -7.46 9.11 -28.45
N GLY A 198 -6.40 9.12 -27.64
CA GLY A 198 -6.00 7.98 -26.84
C GLY A 198 -6.97 7.66 -25.68
N CYS A 199 -7.09 6.37 -25.36
CA CYS A 199 -7.87 5.82 -24.26
C CYS A 199 -7.23 4.52 -23.71
N ALA A 200 -7.55 4.19 -22.47
CA ALA A 200 -7.06 2.99 -21.79
C ALA A 200 -7.94 1.76 -22.06
N TYR A 201 -9.24 1.98 -22.23
CA TYR A 201 -10.25 0.95 -22.50
C TYR A 201 -11.26 1.47 -23.51
N ALA A 202 -11.81 0.59 -24.34
CA ALA A 202 -12.91 0.94 -25.20
C ALA A 202 -13.73 -0.29 -25.60
N VAL A 203 -15.00 -0.06 -25.88
CA VAL A 203 -15.97 -1.06 -26.33
C VAL A 203 -16.83 -0.49 -27.46
N VAL A 204 -17.35 -1.36 -28.31
CA VAL A 204 -18.27 -1.00 -29.40
C VAL A 204 -19.54 -1.82 -29.33
N ALA A 205 -20.66 -1.25 -29.77
CA ALA A 205 -21.93 -1.96 -29.85
C ALA A 205 -22.84 -1.38 -30.93
N HIS A 206 -23.80 -2.18 -31.38
CA HIS A 206 -25.03 -1.76 -32.01
C HIS A 206 -26.16 -2.71 -31.55
N HIS A 207 -27.40 -2.47 -31.97
CA HIS A 207 -28.59 -3.20 -31.48
C HIS A 207 -28.62 -4.73 -31.70
N ARG A 208 -27.57 -5.35 -32.26
CA ARG A 208 -27.50 -6.81 -32.51
C ARG A 208 -26.19 -7.45 -32.07
N LEU A 209 -25.10 -6.69 -31.94
CA LEU A 209 -23.79 -7.19 -31.53
C LEU A 209 -23.02 -6.13 -30.75
N ALA A 210 -22.19 -6.58 -29.83
CA ALA A 210 -21.23 -5.77 -29.09
C ALA A 210 -19.86 -6.44 -29.11
N ALA A 211 -18.79 -5.68 -28.94
CA ALA A 211 -17.44 -6.22 -28.87
C ALA A 211 -16.49 -5.37 -28.03
N ALA A 212 -15.47 -6.03 -27.50
CA ALA A 212 -14.38 -5.41 -26.75
C ALA A 212 -13.02 -5.90 -27.25
N VAL A 213 -11.96 -5.17 -26.91
CA VAL A 213 -10.58 -5.49 -27.31
C VAL A 213 -9.60 -5.33 -26.16
N GLU A 214 -8.74 -6.33 -25.95
CA GLU A 214 -7.56 -6.29 -25.08
C GLU A 214 -6.30 -6.33 -25.93
N THR A 215 -5.24 -5.60 -25.53
CA THR A 215 -3.97 -5.57 -26.26
C THR A 215 -2.81 -5.20 -25.35
N ASN A 216 -1.63 -5.76 -25.57
CA ASN A 216 -0.41 -5.38 -24.83
C ASN A 216 0.34 -4.18 -25.43
N THR A 217 -0.39 -3.24 -26.04
CA THR A 217 0.21 -1.95 -26.42
C THR A 217 0.76 -1.25 -25.20
N VAL A 218 1.93 -0.69 -25.38
CA VAL A 218 2.66 0.08 -24.37
C VAL A 218 3.63 0.99 -25.12
N TYR A 219 3.62 2.27 -24.77
CA TYR A 219 4.55 3.23 -25.36
C TYR A 219 5.91 3.09 -24.69
N ASP A 220 6.98 3.08 -25.49
CA ASP A 220 8.35 3.06 -24.95
C ASP A 220 8.66 4.34 -24.17
N LYS A 221 8.27 5.48 -24.75
CA LYS A 221 8.43 6.83 -24.20
C LYS A 221 7.09 7.55 -24.26
N PRO A 222 6.25 7.43 -23.22
CA PRO A 222 4.96 8.11 -23.19
C PRO A 222 5.13 9.62 -22.99
N ASP A 223 4.11 10.35 -23.40
CA ASP A 223 3.93 11.80 -23.18
C ASP A 223 2.60 12.07 -22.46
N GLY A 224 2.22 13.34 -22.30
CA GLY A 224 0.97 13.71 -21.64
C GLY A 224 -0.32 13.21 -22.33
N THR A 225 -0.24 12.76 -23.59
CA THR A 225 -1.40 12.20 -24.31
C THR A 225 -1.55 10.69 -24.11
N THR A 226 -0.44 10.00 -23.79
CA THR A 226 -0.32 8.54 -23.75
C THR A 226 0.00 7.98 -22.35
N SER A 227 0.34 8.85 -21.39
CA SER A 227 0.54 8.51 -19.98
C SER A 227 -0.73 7.94 -19.32
N TRP A 228 -0.56 7.29 -18.17
CA TRP A 228 -1.65 6.65 -17.43
C TRP A 228 -2.46 5.67 -18.27
N GLU A 229 -1.78 4.90 -19.12
CA GLU A 229 -2.38 3.95 -20.05
C GLU A 229 -3.28 4.57 -21.14
N ASN A 230 -3.38 5.91 -21.22
CA ASN A 230 -4.24 6.59 -22.19
C ASN A 230 -3.73 6.49 -23.62
N GLY A 231 -2.61 5.82 -23.89
CA GLY A 231 -2.15 5.46 -25.22
C GLY A 231 -2.55 4.06 -25.69
N ARG A 232 -3.16 3.22 -24.83
CA ARG A 232 -3.37 1.79 -25.13
C ARG A 232 -4.16 1.57 -26.42
N LEU A 233 -5.24 2.32 -26.58
CA LEU A 233 -6.11 2.33 -27.75
C LEU A 233 -6.36 3.76 -28.22
N TRP A 234 -6.72 3.93 -29.49
CA TRP A 234 -7.06 5.22 -30.08
C TRP A 234 -8.44 5.16 -30.73
N ARG A 235 -9.32 6.07 -30.31
CA ARG A 235 -10.67 6.22 -30.85
C ARG A 235 -10.73 7.36 -31.86
N GLN A 236 -11.46 7.16 -32.95
CA GLN A 236 -11.61 8.18 -34.01
C GLN A 236 -12.95 8.03 -34.74
N THR A 237 -13.55 9.15 -35.12
CA THR A 237 -14.65 9.25 -36.07
C THR A 237 -14.13 9.66 -37.44
N VAL A 238 -14.43 8.87 -38.47
CA VAL A 238 -14.02 9.13 -39.85
C VAL A 238 -15.24 9.14 -40.78
N ARG A 239 -15.29 10.08 -41.72
CA ARG A 239 -16.32 10.12 -42.76
C ARG A 239 -15.88 9.29 -43.97
N LYS A 240 -16.81 8.51 -44.50
CA LYS A 240 -16.64 7.68 -45.71
C LYS A 240 -17.81 7.94 -46.65
N ASP A 241 -17.64 7.51 -47.89
CA ASP A 241 -18.72 7.60 -48.87
C ASP A 241 -19.88 6.69 -48.43
N GLY A 242 -21.01 7.31 -48.09
CA GLY A 242 -22.24 6.62 -47.67
C GLY A 242 -22.41 6.36 -46.17
N TYR A 243 -21.37 6.52 -45.33
CA TYR A 243 -21.48 6.33 -43.87
C TYR A 243 -20.42 7.09 -43.08
N VAL A 244 -20.67 7.29 -41.79
CA VAL A 244 -19.67 7.73 -40.80
C VAL A 244 -19.29 6.54 -39.93
N LYS A 245 -17.99 6.36 -39.69
CA LYS A 245 -17.42 5.23 -38.94
C LYS A 245 -16.77 5.73 -37.66
N ALA A 246 -17.11 5.13 -36.53
CA ALA A 246 -16.36 5.25 -35.29
C ALA A 246 -15.47 4.01 -35.15
N GLN A 247 -14.15 4.19 -35.01
CA GLN A 247 -13.17 3.11 -35.07
C GLN A 247 -12.20 3.13 -33.88
N LEU A 248 -11.69 1.94 -33.55
CA LEU A 248 -10.65 1.69 -32.55
C LEU A 248 -9.41 1.11 -33.21
N THR A 249 -8.28 1.77 -32.97
CA THR A 249 -6.95 1.34 -33.43
C THR A 249 -6.05 1.08 -32.21
N PRO A 250 -5.11 0.12 -32.27
CA PRO A 250 -4.16 -0.12 -31.19
C PRO A 250 -3.11 1.02 -31.14
N GLY A 251 -2.59 1.28 -29.94
CA GLY A 251 -1.42 2.13 -29.73
C GLY A 251 -0.10 1.53 -30.21
N GLN A 252 1.02 2.07 -29.72
CA GLN A 252 2.35 1.51 -29.95
C GLN A 252 2.53 0.19 -29.18
N TRP A 253 3.20 -0.79 -29.80
CA TRP A 253 3.80 -1.90 -29.08
C TRP A 253 5.30 -1.68 -28.97
N THR A 254 5.86 -1.96 -27.79
CA THR A 254 7.31 -1.98 -27.59
C THR A 254 7.80 -3.42 -27.60
N HIS A 255 8.68 -3.77 -28.54
CA HIS A 255 9.36 -5.07 -28.61
C HIS A 255 10.75 -5.01 -27.97
N ARG A 256 11.54 -3.97 -28.25
CA ARG A 256 12.82 -3.68 -27.63
C ARG A 256 12.84 -2.22 -27.22
N ALA A 257 12.64 -1.97 -25.94
CA ALA A 257 12.61 -0.62 -25.40
C ALA A 257 13.97 0.09 -25.59
N ALA A 258 13.98 1.41 -25.76
CA ALA A 258 15.23 2.16 -25.80
C ALA A 258 16.10 1.82 -24.58
N THR A 259 17.42 1.74 -24.74
CA THR A 259 18.39 1.36 -23.68
C THR A 259 18.28 -0.08 -23.14
N ALA A 260 17.25 -0.86 -23.49
CA ALA A 260 17.14 -2.26 -23.06
C ALA A 260 17.86 -3.22 -24.04
N THR A 261 18.46 -4.28 -23.50
CA THR A 261 19.08 -5.36 -24.30
C THR A 261 18.09 -6.47 -24.65
N ASP A 262 17.12 -6.70 -23.78
CA ASP A 262 16.13 -7.77 -23.92
C ASP A 262 14.90 -7.31 -24.70
N THR A 263 14.11 -8.29 -25.14
CA THR A 263 12.84 -8.06 -25.80
C THR A 263 11.65 -8.36 -24.89
N GLU A 264 10.52 -7.75 -25.21
CA GLU A 264 9.26 -7.86 -24.50
C GLU A 264 8.31 -8.87 -25.17
N PRO A 265 7.25 -9.31 -24.45
CA PRO A 265 6.23 -10.20 -25.01
C PRO A 265 5.73 -9.70 -26.36
N LEU A 266 5.60 -10.63 -27.32
CA LEU A 266 5.23 -10.27 -28.69
C LEU A 266 3.88 -9.52 -28.75
N PRO A 267 3.74 -8.55 -29.67
CA PRO A 267 2.50 -7.81 -29.85
C PRO A 267 1.27 -8.71 -30.04
N TYR A 268 0.18 -8.38 -29.35
CA TYR A 268 -1.12 -8.99 -29.60
C TYR A 268 -2.27 -8.00 -29.42
N ALA A 269 -3.39 -8.32 -30.05
CA ALA A 269 -4.71 -7.88 -29.69
C ALA A 269 -5.68 -9.07 -29.70
N THR A 270 -6.64 -9.08 -28.78
CA THR A 270 -7.73 -10.06 -28.73
C THR A 270 -9.04 -9.31 -28.74
N VAL A 271 -9.90 -9.61 -29.71
CA VAL A 271 -11.27 -9.11 -29.82
C VAL A 271 -12.22 -10.20 -29.33
N ILE A 272 -13.24 -9.82 -28.57
CA ILE A 272 -14.36 -10.71 -28.24
C ILE A 272 -15.66 -10.09 -28.73
N VAL A 273 -16.42 -10.84 -29.53
CA VAL A 273 -17.74 -10.46 -30.05
C VAL A 273 -18.82 -11.10 -29.18
N THR A 274 -19.92 -10.38 -28.94
CA THR A 274 -21.03 -10.89 -28.11
C THR A 274 -22.38 -10.36 -28.59
N GLY A 275 -23.45 -11.05 -28.19
CA GLY A 275 -24.80 -10.48 -28.13
C GLY A 275 -25.11 -10.06 -26.69
N ASP A 276 -26.38 -10.12 -26.31
CA ASP A 276 -26.87 -9.84 -24.95
C ASP A 276 -26.19 -10.77 -23.92
N ARG A 277 -25.52 -10.17 -22.93
CA ARG A 277 -24.79 -10.82 -21.83
C ARG A 277 -25.43 -10.54 -20.48
N ASN A 278 -26.15 -9.42 -20.34
CA ASN A 278 -26.76 -9.05 -19.07
C ASN A 278 -28.23 -9.51 -18.96
N GLY A 279 -28.84 -10.01 -20.03
CA GLY A 279 -30.20 -10.54 -20.11
C GLY A 279 -31.30 -9.49 -20.05
N ASP A 280 -31.01 -8.22 -20.37
CA ASP A 280 -32.00 -7.13 -20.38
C ASP A 280 -32.70 -6.96 -21.75
N GLY A 281 -32.30 -7.74 -22.76
CA GLY A 281 -32.88 -7.70 -24.11
C GLY A 281 -32.40 -6.53 -24.97
N VAL A 282 -31.46 -5.72 -24.48
CA VAL A 282 -30.77 -4.64 -25.21
C VAL A 282 -29.32 -5.09 -25.42
N ILE A 283 -28.74 -4.73 -26.57
CA ILE A 283 -27.32 -4.96 -26.84
C ILE A 283 -26.62 -3.62 -26.91
N ASP A 284 -25.81 -3.33 -25.90
CA ASP A 284 -25.11 -2.05 -25.74
C ASP A 284 -23.66 -2.21 -25.25
N TRP A 285 -23.05 -1.12 -24.80
CA TRP A 285 -21.67 -1.10 -24.30
C TRP A 285 -21.49 -1.98 -23.05
N GLN A 286 -22.52 -2.22 -22.25
CA GLN A 286 -22.47 -3.03 -21.03
C GLN A 286 -22.24 -4.50 -21.39
N ASP A 287 -22.86 -5.02 -22.45
CA ASP A 287 -22.62 -6.39 -22.91
C ASP A 287 -21.18 -6.59 -23.37
N ALA A 288 -20.65 -5.62 -24.12
CA ALA A 288 -19.24 -5.62 -24.49
C ALA A 288 -18.34 -5.52 -23.25
N ALA A 289 -18.69 -4.71 -22.26
CA ALA A 289 -17.95 -4.59 -21.02
C ALA A 289 -17.97 -5.89 -20.19
N ILE A 290 -19.09 -6.62 -20.16
CA ILE A 290 -19.17 -7.95 -19.55
C ILE A 290 -18.28 -8.93 -20.32
N ALA A 291 -18.39 -8.98 -21.65
CA ALA A 291 -17.55 -9.84 -22.48
C ALA A 291 -16.05 -9.51 -22.37
N PHE A 292 -15.69 -8.24 -22.17
CA PHE A 292 -14.30 -7.82 -21.99
C PHE A 292 -13.63 -8.53 -20.80
N ARG A 293 -14.40 -8.88 -19.76
CA ARG A 293 -13.89 -9.62 -18.59
C ARG A 293 -13.31 -10.98 -18.96
N ASP A 294 -13.77 -11.59 -20.06
CA ASP A 294 -13.32 -12.90 -20.55
C ASP A 294 -11.89 -12.84 -21.15
N ILE A 295 -11.41 -11.64 -21.51
CA ILE A 295 -10.12 -11.44 -22.21
C ILE A 295 -9.17 -10.45 -21.51
N MET A 296 -9.64 -9.66 -20.56
CA MET A 296 -8.82 -8.65 -19.88
C MET A 296 -7.78 -9.26 -18.93
N VAL A 297 -6.66 -8.57 -18.75
CA VAL A 297 -5.67 -8.94 -17.73
C VAL A 297 -6.27 -8.77 -16.34
N THR A 298 -6.21 -9.80 -15.50
CA THR A 298 -6.67 -9.74 -14.09
C THR A 298 -5.49 -9.51 -13.16
N PRO A 299 -5.52 -8.47 -12.30
CA PRO A 299 -4.50 -8.27 -11.27
C PRO A 299 -4.41 -9.46 -10.31
N LEU A 300 -3.20 -9.81 -9.88
CA LEU A 300 -3.01 -10.83 -8.84
C LEU A 300 -3.68 -10.38 -7.53
N GLY A 301 -4.48 -11.24 -6.89
CA GLY A 301 -5.18 -10.94 -5.63
C GLY A 301 -6.51 -10.20 -5.78
N ALA A 302 -6.98 -9.97 -7.02
CA ALA A 302 -8.22 -9.25 -7.34
C ALA A 302 -9.50 -9.95 -6.85
N ASP A 303 -9.50 -11.28 -6.81
CA ASP A 303 -10.64 -12.09 -6.37
C ASP A 303 -10.92 -11.97 -4.87
N GLU A 304 -9.94 -11.48 -4.09
CA GLU A 304 -10.03 -11.28 -2.65
C GLU A 304 -10.15 -9.81 -2.21
N THR A 305 -10.12 -8.84 -3.14
CA THR A 305 -10.15 -7.40 -2.80
C THR A 305 -11.35 -7.02 -1.93
N TYR A 306 -12.52 -7.61 -2.18
CA TYR A 306 -13.72 -7.37 -1.38
C TYR A 306 -13.62 -7.86 0.08
N LEU A 307 -12.68 -8.75 0.39
CA LEU A 307 -12.49 -9.23 1.76
C LEU A 307 -11.75 -8.21 2.62
N ARG A 308 -10.87 -7.39 2.03
CA ARG A 308 -10.03 -6.38 2.71
C ARG A 308 -10.87 -5.18 3.17
N VAL A 309 -11.68 -5.36 4.20
CA VAL A 309 -12.63 -4.35 4.68
C VAL A 309 -11.97 -3.27 5.52
N VAL A 310 -10.88 -3.59 6.21
CA VAL A 310 -10.29 -2.72 7.23
C VAL A 310 -8.85 -2.31 6.84
N PRO A 311 -8.67 -1.32 5.94
CA PRO A 311 -7.36 -0.75 5.65
C PRO A 311 -6.91 0.22 6.76
N HIS A 312 -5.64 0.15 7.16
CA HIS A 312 -5.01 1.05 8.16
C HIS A 312 -3.47 1.10 8.00
N ILE A 313 -2.84 2.19 8.46
CA ILE A 313 -1.38 2.40 8.45
C ILE A 313 -0.85 2.53 9.88
N PRO A 314 -0.14 1.51 10.39
CA PRO A 314 0.82 1.67 11.48
C PRO A 314 2.03 2.48 10.99
N PHE A 315 2.27 3.63 11.61
CA PHE A 315 3.24 4.62 11.13
C PHE A 315 4.43 4.75 12.08
N ASN A 316 5.65 4.52 11.57
CA ASN A 316 6.89 4.80 12.27
C ASN A 316 7.70 5.87 11.53
N PHE A 317 8.32 6.77 12.28
CA PHE A 317 9.06 7.89 11.71
C PHE A 317 10.18 8.37 12.64
N ALA A 318 11.24 8.95 12.06
CA ALA A 318 12.27 9.73 12.76
C ALA A 318 12.90 9.06 14.00
N SER A 319 13.22 7.77 13.92
CA SER A 319 13.82 6.97 15.01
C SER A 319 12.91 6.75 16.23
N GLN A 320 11.68 7.27 16.24
CA GLN A 320 10.82 7.27 17.42
C GLN A 320 10.28 5.88 17.79
N ALA A 321 10.14 5.00 16.78
CA ALA A 321 9.49 3.70 16.90
C ALA A 321 8.14 3.80 17.66
N THR A 322 7.26 4.70 17.20
CA THR A 322 5.95 4.97 17.83
C THR A 322 4.99 3.78 17.71
N ASN A 323 5.15 2.96 16.67
CA ASN A 323 4.38 1.74 16.45
C ASN A 323 5.31 0.53 16.20
N PRO A 324 6.04 0.02 17.21
CA PRO A 324 6.90 -1.16 17.06
C PRO A 324 6.10 -2.37 16.55
N PHE A 325 6.73 -3.27 15.79
CA PHE A 325 6.01 -4.34 15.08
C PHE A 325 5.16 -5.23 16.00
N LEU A 326 5.64 -5.53 17.21
CA LEU A 326 4.87 -6.34 18.17
C LEU A 326 3.73 -5.57 18.86
N ALA A 327 3.78 -4.24 18.93
CA ALA A 327 2.65 -3.42 19.36
C ALA A 327 1.57 -3.38 18.27
N THR A 328 1.98 -3.28 17.00
CA THR A 328 1.09 -3.43 15.85
C THR A 328 0.39 -4.80 15.83
N LEU A 329 1.06 -5.87 16.27
CA LEU A 329 0.43 -7.20 16.37
C LEU A 329 -0.76 -7.19 17.34
N ASP A 330 -0.63 -6.49 18.47
CA ASP A 330 -1.75 -6.31 19.38
C ASP A 330 -2.86 -5.45 18.74
N ASN A 331 -2.54 -4.35 18.05
CA ASN A 331 -3.58 -3.59 17.32
C ASN A 331 -4.31 -4.45 16.27
N VAL A 332 -3.61 -5.32 15.52
CA VAL A 332 -4.22 -6.27 14.58
C VAL A 332 -5.21 -7.22 15.28
N LYS A 333 -4.87 -7.70 16.48
CA LYS A 333 -5.78 -8.53 17.31
C LYS A 333 -6.99 -7.74 17.78
N ARG A 334 -6.78 -6.50 18.23
CA ARG A 334 -7.83 -5.58 18.69
C ARG A 334 -8.84 -5.33 17.57
N ILE A 335 -8.38 -5.02 16.36
CA ILE A 335 -9.24 -4.84 15.18
C ILE A 335 -10.00 -6.12 14.86
N SER A 336 -9.34 -7.28 14.91
CA SER A 336 -9.97 -8.57 14.65
C SER A 336 -11.09 -8.87 15.66
N LEU A 337 -10.86 -8.61 16.94
CA LEU A 337 -11.89 -8.73 17.99
C LEU A 337 -13.05 -7.74 17.76
N ALA A 338 -12.74 -6.47 17.49
CA ALA A 338 -13.70 -5.39 17.27
C ALA A 338 -14.61 -5.60 16.05
N THR A 339 -14.13 -6.35 15.06
CA THR A 339 -14.82 -6.58 13.79
C THR A 339 -15.32 -8.01 13.62
N ASP A 340 -15.12 -8.87 14.62
CA ASP A 340 -15.37 -10.31 14.51
C ASP A 340 -14.61 -10.96 13.34
N GLY A 341 -13.37 -10.51 13.10
CA GLY A 341 -12.47 -11.06 12.10
C GLY A 341 -12.79 -10.66 10.66
N LEU A 342 -13.26 -9.43 10.41
CA LEU A 342 -13.20 -8.86 9.06
C LEU A 342 -11.75 -8.80 8.59
N ARG A 343 -11.48 -9.04 7.30
CA ARG A 343 -10.09 -9.06 6.82
C ARG A 343 -9.53 -7.65 6.79
N GLN A 344 -8.32 -7.52 7.31
CA GLN A 344 -7.58 -6.26 7.41
C GLN A 344 -6.63 -6.11 6.23
N PHE A 345 -6.25 -4.86 5.92
CA PHE A 345 -5.13 -4.52 5.06
C PHE A 345 -4.20 -3.59 5.84
N THR A 346 -3.17 -4.17 6.46
CA THR A 346 -2.21 -3.47 7.31
C THR A 346 -1.02 -3.00 6.47
N LEU A 347 -0.94 -1.69 6.20
CA LEU A 347 0.15 -1.08 5.44
C LEU A 347 1.24 -0.54 6.39
N LEU A 348 2.36 -1.26 6.47
CA LEU A 348 3.50 -0.91 7.31
C LEU A 348 4.30 0.23 6.68
N LYS A 349 4.03 1.46 7.12
CA LYS A 349 4.73 2.67 6.67
C LYS A 349 5.84 3.01 7.67
N GLY A 350 7.08 2.94 7.18
CA GLY A 350 8.29 3.11 8.00
C GLY A 350 8.87 1.82 8.56
N TYR A 351 8.78 0.72 7.80
CA TYR A 351 9.36 -0.57 8.18
C TYR A 351 10.90 -0.65 7.96
N GLN A 352 11.48 0.32 7.25
CA GLN A 352 12.91 0.41 6.93
C GLN A 352 13.61 1.42 7.86
N SER A 353 14.88 1.17 8.16
CA SER A 353 15.80 2.09 8.84
C SER A 353 15.14 2.89 9.98
N GLU A 354 15.19 4.22 9.98
CA GLU A 354 14.65 5.06 11.05
C GLU A 354 13.14 5.32 10.95
N GLY A 355 12.45 4.77 9.94
CA GLY A 355 11.03 4.96 9.72
C GLY A 355 10.69 5.30 8.26
N HIS A 356 9.54 5.94 8.07
CA HIS A 356 9.11 6.39 6.75
C HIS A 356 10.10 7.40 6.20
N ASP A 357 10.37 7.33 4.90
CA ASP A 357 11.20 8.29 4.17
C ASP A 357 12.62 8.45 4.76
N SER A 358 13.24 7.33 5.12
CA SER A 358 14.63 7.29 5.62
C SER A 358 15.59 6.58 4.66
N ALA A 359 15.31 5.34 4.24
CA ALA A 359 16.28 4.51 3.50
C ALA A 359 15.74 3.92 2.19
N HIS A 360 14.87 4.64 1.48
CA HIS A 360 14.50 4.23 0.12
C HIS A 360 15.73 4.19 -0.79
N PRO A 361 15.91 3.20 -1.70
CA PRO A 361 15.04 2.07 -2.00
C PRO A 361 15.55 0.71 -1.42
N ASP A 362 16.10 0.68 -0.20
CA ASP A 362 16.60 -0.55 0.42
C ASP A 362 15.44 -1.45 0.91
N TYR A 363 14.75 -2.12 -0.01
CA TYR A 363 13.55 -2.91 0.33
C TYR A 363 13.83 -4.10 1.25
N ALA A 364 15.08 -4.56 1.28
CA ALA A 364 15.55 -5.66 2.11
C ALA A 364 16.88 -5.30 2.77
N GLY A 365 17.25 -6.00 3.83
CA GLY A 365 18.53 -5.81 4.52
C GLY A 365 18.70 -4.51 5.32
N HIS A 366 17.73 -3.59 5.32
CA HIS A 366 17.79 -2.31 6.04
C HIS A 366 16.49 -2.04 6.82
N TYR A 367 16.12 -2.96 7.70
CA TYR A 367 14.87 -2.91 8.48
C TYR A 367 14.94 -1.93 9.64
N ASN A 368 13.77 -1.55 10.16
CA ASN A 368 13.68 -0.67 11.33
C ASN A 368 14.02 -1.42 12.62
N GLU A 369 15.30 -1.40 12.99
CA GLU A 369 15.83 -2.06 14.19
C GLU A 369 15.22 -1.50 15.48
N ARG A 370 14.96 -0.19 15.54
CA ARG A 370 14.30 0.45 16.71
C ARG A 370 12.86 -0.03 16.89
N ALA A 371 12.17 -0.40 15.82
CA ALA A 371 10.84 -1.02 15.84
C ALA A 371 10.84 -2.55 16.08
N GLY A 372 12.02 -3.19 16.11
CA GLY A 372 12.21 -4.63 16.37
C GLY A 372 12.89 -5.42 15.25
N GLY A 373 13.26 -4.75 14.14
CA GLY A 373 13.99 -5.36 13.03
C GLY A 373 13.21 -6.44 12.28
N LEU A 374 13.91 -7.21 11.44
CA LEU A 374 13.31 -8.26 10.61
C LEU A 374 12.60 -9.36 11.44
N GLY A 375 13.14 -9.69 12.61
CA GLY A 375 12.61 -10.75 13.47
C GLY A 375 11.19 -10.45 13.96
N ASP A 376 10.98 -9.24 14.49
CA ASP A 376 9.66 -8.82 14.97
C ASP A 376 8.71 -8.50 13.81
N LEU A 377 9.21 -7.97 12.69
CA LEU A 377 8.43 -7.82 11.45
C LEU A 377 7.86 -9.17 10.98
N ASN A 378 8.71 -10.19 10.88
CA ASN A 378 8.30 -11.53 10.47
C ASN A 378 7.35 -12.18 11.49
N THR A 379 7.52 -11.88 12.77
CA THR A 379 6.61 -12.33 13.83
C THR A 379 5.24 -11.66 13.70
N LEU A 380 5.18 -10.34 13.52
CA LEU A 380 3.96 -9.59 13.25
C LEU A 380 3.20 -10.20 12.06
N VAL A 381 3.88 -10.39 10.93
CA VAL A 381 3.26 -10.92 9.71
C VAL A 381 2.80 -12.37 9.91
N GLY A 382 3.64 -13.21 10.52
CA GLY A 382 3.38 -14.63 10.72
C GLY A 382 2.24 -14.93 11.70
N GLU A 383 2.15 -14.16 12.78
CA GLU A 383 1.08 -14.29 13.79
C GLU A 383 -0.17 -13.49 13.41
N GLY A 384 0.00 -12.29 12.87
CA GLY A 384 -1.10 -11.39 12.48
C GLY A 384 -1.99 -11.97 11.39
N LYS A 385 -1.47 -12.77 10.47
CA LYS A 385 -2.29 -13.47 9.45
C LYS A 385 -3.35 -14.39 10.09
N LYS A 386 -3.08 -14.95 11.28
CA LYS A 386 -4.03 -15.80 12.03
C LYS A 386 -5.23 -15.00 12.54
N TRP A 387 -5.10 -13.68 12.61
CA TRP A 387 -6.12 -12.72 12.97
C TRP A 387 -6.79 -12.06 11.75
N ASN A 388 -6.61 -12.68 10.58
CA ASN A 388 -7.17 -12.27 9.28
C ASN A 388 -6.64 -10.92 8.79
N SER A 389 -5.34 -10.66 8.93
CA SER A 389 -4.69 -9.49 8.33
C SER A 389 -3.84 -9.85 7.11
N ASP A 390 -4.03 -9.10 6.02
CA ASP A 390 -3.10 -9.03 4.89
C ASP A 390 -2.10 -7.90 5.16
N PHE A 391 -0.82 -8.15 4.89
CA PHE A 391 0.25 -7.17 5.14
C PHE A 391 0.81 -6.61 3.84
N ALA A 392 1.04 -5.29 3.84
CA ALA A 392 1.81 -4.58 2.83
C ALA A 392 2.93 -3.77 3.47
N VAL A 393 4.01 -3.55 2.73
CA VAL A 393 5.05 -2.57 3.09
C VAL A 393 5.02 -1.39 2.13
N HIS A 394 5.27 -0.20 2.69
CA HIS A 394 5.47 1.01 1.92
C HIS A 394 6.89 1.04 1.33
N VAL A 395 7.01 1.19 0.02
CA VAL A 395 8.28 1.28 -0.71
C VAL A 395 8.26 2.48 -1.66
N ASN A 396 9.41 3.05 -1.95
CA ASN A 396 9.55 4.11 -2.95
C ASN A 396 10.54 3.67 -4.05
N ALA A 397 10.19 3.95 -5.30
CA ALA A 397 11.02 3.63 -6.47
C ALA A 397 11.34 4.88 -7.29
N THR A 398 11.11 6.07 -6.73
CA THR A 398 11.16 7.37 -7.37
C THR A 398 12.29 8.23 -6.83
N GLU A 399 12.59 8.14 -5.54
CA GLU A 399 13.67 8.88 -4.88
C GLU A 399 14.45 7.99 -3.91
N SER A 400 15.68 8.40 -3.63
CA SER A 400 16.61 7.70 -2.74
C SER A 400 17.34 8.69 -1.84
N TYR A 401 17.62 8.28 -0.60
CA TYR A 401 18.34 9.08 0.39
C TYR A 401 19.81 8.63 0.49
N PRO A 402 20.76 9.54 0.76
CA PRO A 402 22.18 9.21 0.88
C PRO A 402 22.50 8.04 1.83
N VAL A 403 21.70 7.84 2.88
CA VAL A 403 21.88 6.75 3.86
C VAL A 403 21.59 5.36 3.31
N ALA A 404 20.81 5.23 2.23
CA ALA A 404 20.46 3.94 1.67
C ALA A 404 21.70 3.21 1.11
N HIS A 405 21.82 1.91 1.39
CA HIS A 405 22.87 1.04 0.90
C HIS A 405 22.91 0.98 -0.63
N ALA A 406 21.75 1.05 -1.29
CA ALA A 406 21.65 1.13 -2.74
C ALA A 406 22.04 2.50 -3.32
N PHE A 407 22.20 3.54 -2.50
CA PHE A 407 22.50 4.88 -2.96
C PHE A 407 23.83 4.94 -3.71
N SER A 408 23.80 5.51 -4.91
CA SER A 408 24.99 5.77 -5.71
C SER A 408 24.69 6.83 -6.75
N GLU A 409 25.72 7.52 -7.24
CA GLU A 409 25.58 8.47 -8.37
C GLU A 409 25.17 7.81 -9.70
N THR A 410 25.13 6.46 -9.74
CA THR A 410 24.60 5.71 -10.87
C THR A 410 23.11 5.42 -10.73
N LEU A 411 22.61 5.29 -9.50
CA LEU A 411 21.19 5.12 -9.21
C LEU A 411 20.43 6.44 -9.32
N VAL A 412 21.01 7.54 -8.84
CA VAL A 412 20.34 8.83 -8.73
C VAL A 412 20.94 9.91 -9.63
N ASP A 413 20.10 10.85 -10.06
CA ASP A 413 20.54 12.16 -10.53
C ASP A 413 20.76 13.09 -9.32
N LYS A 414 22.02 13.26 -8.93
CA LYS A 414 22.41 14.11 -7.80
C LYS A 414 22.09 15.61 -7.99
N THR A 415 21.75 16.04 -9.19
CA THR A 415 21.34 17.42 -9.49
C THR A 415 19.82 17.61 -9.44
N ASN A 416 19.08 16.53 -9.26
CA ASN A 416 17.62 16.51 -9.25
C ASN A 416 17.12 16.13 -7.85
N GLU A 417 17.20 17.11 -6.96
CA GLU A 417 16.64 17.06 -5.61
C GLU A 417 15.14 16.74 -5.66
N GLN A 418 14.70 15.84 -4.80
CA GLN A 418 13.29 15.46 -4.61
C GLN A 418 12.82 15.89 -3.22
N TRP A 419 12.11 15.03 -2.49
CA TRP A 419 11.58 15.36 -1.17
C TRP A 419 12.69 15.69 -0.17
N ASP A 420 12.49 16.78 0.58
CA ASP A 420 13.36 17.23 1.68
C ASP A 420 12.55 17.19 2.97
N TRP A 421 12.94 16.31 3.91
CA TRP A 421 12.35 16.24 5.25
C TRP A 421 13.36 15.90 6.34
N LEU A 422 13.64 14.60 6.57
CA LEU A 422 14.72 14.16 7.47
C LEU A 422 16.08 14.41 6.81
N ASP A 423 16.14 14.08 5.52
CA ASP A 423 17.28 14.24 4.63
C ASP A 423 16.79 14.69 3.25
N GLN A 424 17.71 15.25 2.46
CA GLN A 424 17.46 15.53 1.05
C GLN A 424 17.53 14.22 0.24
N SER A 425 16.44 13.88 -0.46
CA SER A 425 16.44 12.78 -1.43
C SER A 425 16.76 13.24 -2.85
N TYR A 426 17.15 12.30 -3.70
CA TYR A 426 17.48 12.54 -5.11
C TYR A 426 16.72 11.60 -6.03
N ARG A 427 16.39 12.08 -7.24
CA ARG A 427 15.60 11.33 -8.23
C ARG A 427 16.32 10.05 -8.65
N ILE A 428 15.68 8.90 -8.51
CA ILE A 428 16.14 7.63 -9.08
C ILE A 428 15.93 7.66 -10.60
N ASP A 429 16.94 7.24 -11.37
CA ASP A 429 16.76 6.89 -12.79
C ASP A 429 16.05 5.52 -12.88
N GLN A 430 14.71 5.57 -12.79
CA GLN A 430 13.87 4.38 -12.74
C GLN A 430 14.02 3.49 -13.97
N ARG A 431 14.29 4.08 -15.14
CA ARG A 431 14.45 3.33 -16.37
C ARG A 431 15.77 2.56 -16.36
N ARG A 432 16.88 3.22 -15.99
CA ARG A 432 18.19 2.56 -15.86
C ARG A 432 18.16 1.48 -14.79
N ASP A 433 17.57 1.78 -13.63
CA ASP A 433 17.41 0.83 -12.51
C ASP A 433 16.64 -0.42 -12.95
N LEU A 434 15.55 -0.26 -13.72
CA LEU A 434 14.81 -1.36 -14.32
C LEU A 434 15.60 -2.13 -15.39
N VAL A 435 16.31 -1.45 -16.28
CA VAL A 435 17.13 -2.08 -17.34
C VAL A 435 18.28 -2.90 -16.75
N SER A 436 18.92 -2.40 -15.70
CA SER A 436 20.01 -3.12 -15.01
C SER A 436 19.54 -4.37 -14.28
N GLY A 437 18.24 -4.44 -13.93
CA GLY A 437 17.66 -5.49 -13.10
C GLY A 437 17.77 -5.24 -11.60
N ASP A 438 18.46 -4.18 -11.17
CA ASP A 438 18.72 -3.88 -9.76
C ASP A 438 17.41 -3.73 -8.96
N ILE A 439 16.42 -2.96 -9.44
CA ILE A 439 15.11 -2.84 -8.78
C ILE A 439 14.37 -4.17 -8.67
N VAL A 440 14.45 -5.01 -9.70
CA VAL A 440 13.80 -6.32 -9.73
C VAL A 440 14.44 -7.24 -8.69
N GLN A 441 15.77 -7.18 -8.56
CA GLN A 441 16.52 -7.93 -7.56
C GLN A 441 16.18 -7.46 -6.14
N ARG A 442 16.15 -6.14 -5.86
CA ARG A 442 15.79 -5.63 -4.53
C ARG A 442 14.40 -6.10 -4.07
N PHE A 443 13.42 -6.20 -4.99
CA PHE A 443 12.11 -6.77 -4.66
C PHE A 443 12.14 -8.29 -4.46
N ALA A 444 12.99 -9.01 -5.20
CA ALA A 444 13.19 -10.44 -4.98
C ALA A 444 13.84 -10.73 -3.62
N ASP A 445 14.81 -9.90 -3.22
CA ASP A 445 15.49 -9.98 -1.92
C ASP A 445 14.50 -9.77 -0.77
N LEU A 446 13.63 -8.75 -0.86
CA LEU A 446 12.57 -8.54 0.14
C LEU A 446 11.66 -9.79 0.26
N ARG A 447 11.32 -10.41 -0.87
CA ARG A 447 10.50 -11.63 -0.86
C ARG A 447 11.20 -12.81 -0.20
N ALA A 448 12.52 -12.88 -0.32
CA ALA A 448 13.34 -13.93 0.25
C ALA A 448 13.52 -13.75 1.77
N ASP A 449 13.72 -12.50 2.22
CA ASP A 449 13.96 -12.16 3.63
C ASP A 449 12.68 -12.18 4.47
N ALA A 450 11.57 -11.65 3.92
CA ALA A 450 10.33 -11.48 4.66
C ALA A 450 9.48 -12.76 4.72
N HIS A 451 8.66 -12.86 5.76
CA HIS A 451 7.72 -13.96 5.92
C HIS A 451 6.73 -13.98 4.72
N PRO A 452 6.42 -15.14 4.11
CA PRO A 452 5.66 -15.23 2.85
C PRO A 452 4.24 -14.64 2.83
N ALA A 453 3.67 -14.34 4.00
CA ALA A 453 2.38 -13.64 4.11
C ALA A 453 2.51 -12.11 3.92
N LEU A 454 3.73 -11.56 3.95
CA LEU A 454 4.00 -10.24 3.40
C LEU A 454 4.13 -10.39 1.89
N ASN A 455 3.01 -10.25 1.19
CA ASN A 455 2.91 -10.50 -0.26
C ASN A 455 2.36 -9.30 -1.03
N SER A 456 2.20 -8.16 -0.38
CA SER A 456 1.66 -6.93 -0.97
C SER A 456 2.67 -5.78 -0.86
N LEU A 457 2.74 -4.96 -1.91
CA LEU A 457 3.59 -3.77 -1.98
C LEU A 457 2.70 -2.54 -2.13
N TYR A 458 3.00 -1.49 -1.36
CA TYR A 458 2.50 -0.14 -1.61
C TYR A 458 3.64 0.69 -2.20
N ILE A 459 3.51 1.01 -3.49
CA ILE A 459 4.54 1.78 -4.21
C ILE A 459 4.14 3.26 -4.18
N ASP A 460 4.89 4.01 -3.39
CA ASP A 460 4.68 5.44 -3.18
C ASP A 460 5.29 6.28 -4.30
N VAL A 461 4.66 7.42 -4.62
CA VAL A 461 5.15 8.43 -5.56
C VAL A 461 5.57 7.85 -6.92
N PHE A 462 4.95 6.78 -7.40
CA PHE A 462 5.33 6.18 -8.68
C PHE A 462 4.84 7.03 -9.87
N ARG A 463 5.77 7.74 -10.53
CA ARG A 463 5.46 8.74 -11.58
C ARG A 463 5.53 8.20 -13.01
N GLU A 464 6.18 7.06 -13.24
CA GLU A 464 6.42 6.54 -14.59
C GLU A 464 5.16 5.96 -15.24
N SER A 465 5.11 6.00 -16.57
CA SER A 465 4.08 5.40 -17.42
C SER A 465 4.73 4.59 -18.54
N GLY A 466 3.93 3.92 -19.38
CA GLY A 466 4.45 3.22 -20.55
C GLY A 466 5.34 2.04 -20.16
N TRP A 467 6.40 1.80 -20.93
CA TRP A 467 7.23 0.60 -20.81
C TRP A 467 7.83 0.43 -19.41
N THR A 468 8.36 1.52 -18.81
CA THR A 468 8.96 1.46 -17.47
C THR A 468 7.95 0.94 -16.43
N SER A 469 6.72 1.45 -16.47
CA SER A 469 5.65 1.01 -15.56
C SER A 469 5.19 -0.42 -15.85
N ASP A 470 4.92 -0.75 -17.10
CA ASP A 470 4.35 -2.04 -17.51
C ASP A 470 5.35 -3.20 -17.34
N ARG A 471 6.65 -2.96 -17.60
CA ARG A 471 7.72 -3.94 -17.36
C ARG A 471 7.95 -4.18 -15.87
N LEU A 472 7.95 -3.13 -15.03
CA LEU A 472 8.02 -3.31 -13.58
C LEU A 472 6.82 -4.09 -13.05
N GLN A 473 5.61 -3.74 -13.48
CA GLN A 473 4.39 -4.46 -13.11
C GLN A 473 4.44 -5.94 -13.49
N ARG A 474 4.95 -6.28 -14.68
CA ARG A 474 5.20 -7.69 -15.07
C ARG A 474 6.15 -8.38 -14.10
N ALA A 475 7.32 -7.78 -13.86
CA ALA A 475 8.33 -8.37 -12.98
C ALA A 475 7.78 -8.63 -11.56
N LEU A 476 7.01 -7.69 -11.01
CA LEU A 476 6.38 -7.84 -9.70
C LEU A 476 5.33 -8.95 -9.68
N ARG A 477 4.50 -9.07 -10.72
CA ARG A 477 3.53 -10.17 -10.83
C ARG A 477 4.21 -11.52 -10.99
N ASP A 478 5.29 -11.60 -11.76
CA ASP A 478 6.06 -12.83 -11.97
C ASP A 478 6.73 -13.30 -10.67
N GLN A 479 7.13 -12.35 -9.81
CA GLN A 479 7.57 -12.65 -8.45
C GLN A 479 6.41 -13.01 -7.51
N GLY A 480 5.15 -12.74 -7.88
CA GLY A 480 3.95 -13.04 -7.09
C GLY A 480 3.59 -11.96 -6.07
N TRP A 481 3.93 -10.70 -6.34
CA TRP A 481 3.53 -9.55 -5.53
C TRP A 481 2.13 -9.06 -5.89
N HIS A 482 1.30 -8.81 -4.88
CA HIS A 482 0.14 -7.93 -5.02
C HIS A 482 0.63 -6.48 -5.02
N VAL A 483 0.10 -5.68 -5.93
CA VAL A 483 0.53 -4.29 -6.10
C VAL A 483 -0.58 -3.35 -5.65
N THR A 484 -0.19 -2.33 -4.91
CA THR A 484 -1.03 -1.19 -4.53
C THR A 484 -0.21 0.09 -4.73
N SER A 485 -0.87 1.23 -4.86
CA SER A 485 -0.22 2.47 -5.28
C SER A 485 -0.72 3.66 -4.48
N GLU A 486 0.04 4.75 -4.48
CA GLU A 486 -0.43 6.03 -3.94
C GLU A 486 -1.64 6.57 -4.74
N TRP A 487 -1.44 6.80 -6.04
CA TRP A 487 -2.41 7.43 -6.94
C TRP A 487 -3.35 6.44 -7.62
N GLY A 488 -4.58 6.88 -7.94
CA GLY A 488 -5.56 6.06 -8.64
C GLY A 488 -5.12 5.61 -10.04
N HIS A 489 -4.24 6.38 -10.71
CA HIS A 489 -3.71 6.05 -12.03
C HIS A 489 -2.48 5.12 -11.98
N GLY A 490 -1.87 4.94 -10.80
CA GLY A 490 -0.59 4.27 -10.66
C GLY A 490 -0.70 2.77 -10.93
N LEU A 491 0.22 2.25 -11.76
CA LEU A 491 0.38 0.81 -12.00
C LEU A 491 -0.95 0.13 -12.39
N GLU A 492 -1.71 0.77 -13.27
CA GLU A 492 -3.15 0.48 -13.50
C GLU A 492 -3.43 -1.01 -13.73
N ARG A 493 -2.60 -1.75 -14.49
CA ARG A 493 -2.86 -3.17 -14.78
C ARG A 493 -2.72 -4.10 -13.58
N SER A 494 -2.00 -3.70 -12.54
CA SER A 494 -1.68 -4.56 -11.39
C SER A 494 -2.18 -4.01 -10.06
N SER A 495 -2.45 -2.70 -9.95
CA SER A 495 -2.86 -2.07 -8.70
C SER A 495 -4.25 -2.53 -8.25
N LEU A 496 -4.33 -3.02 -7.01
CA LEU A 496 -5.56 -3.45 -6.32
C LEU A 496 -6.18 -2.33 -5.48
N TRP A 497 -5.39 -1.37 -5.01
CA TRP A 497 -5.79 -0.37 -4.04
C TRP A 497 -5.01 0.91 -4.25
N SER A 498 -5.67 2.05 -4.10
CA SER A 498 -5.05 3.37 -4.10
C SER A 498 -5.32 4.11 -2.80
N HIS A 499 -4.25 4.68 -2.24
CA HIS A 499 -4.33 5.48 -1.03
C HIS A 499 -5.23 6.70 -1.21
N TRP A 500 -4.95 7.51 -2.22
CA TRP A 500 -5.70 8.73 -2.51
C TRP A 500 -7.15 8.47 -2.92
N ALA A 501 -7.45 7.27 -3.43
CA ALA A 501 -8.82 6.87 -3.73
C ALA A 501 -9.63 6.50 -2.48
N THR A 502 -8.98 6.05 -1.41
CA THR A 502 -9.65 5.49 -0.23
C THR A 502 -9.57 6.38 1.02
N GLU A 503 -8.61 7.30 1.11
CA GLU A 503 -8.55 8.32 2.14
C GLU A 503 -9.09 9.66 1.59
N THR A 504 -10.42 9.87 1.67
CA THR A 504 -11.09 11.00 0.98
C THR A 504 -10.84 12.38 1.58
N ASP A 505 -10.20 12.46 2.74
CA ASP A 505 -9.71 13.71 3.31
C ASP A 505 -8.24 13.98 2.95
N TYR A 506 -7.59 13.07 2.22
CA TYR A 506 -6.26 13.25 1.64
C TYR A 506 -6.34 13.73 0.19
N GLY A 507 -5.66 14.85 -0.11
CA GLY A 507 -5.59 15.41 -1.45
C GLY A 507 -6.88 16.02 -2.04
N PRO A 508 -6.78 16.85 -3.09
CA PRO A 508 -7.96 17.43 -3.74
C PRO A 508 -8.70 16.41 -4.62
N ASP A 509 -10.01 16.63 -4.79
CA ASP A 509 -10.90 15.85 -5.67
C ASP A 509 -10.45 15.78 -7.14
N THR A 510 -9.48 16.60 -7.55
CA THR A 510 -8.87 16.61 -8.89
C THR A 510 -7.88 15.47 -9.12
N SER A 511 -7.48 14.73 -8.08
CA SER A 511 -6.34 13.79 -8.11
C SER A 511 -6.51 12.50 -7.29
N ARG A 512 -7.76 12.14 -6.92
CA ARG A 512 -8.05 10.97 -6.06
C ARG A 512 -8.06 9.66 -6.85
N GLY A 513 -9.26 9.11 -7.07
CA GLY A 513 -9.48 7.83 -7.75
C GLY A 513 -9.92 7.98 -9.20
N ILE A 514 -9.91 6.86 -9.93
CA ILE A 514 -10.36 6.77 -11.32
C ILE A 514 -11.85 7.10 -11.42
N ASN A 515 -12.15 8.09 -12.25
CA ASN A 515 -13.48 8.55 -12.58
C ASN A 515 -13.87 8.10 -14.00
N SER A 516 -14.35 6.86 -14.10
CA SER A 516 -14.90 6.27 -15.32
C SER A 516 -15.93 5.21 -14.94
N GLN A 517 -17.13 5.33 -15.51
CA GLN A 517 -18.19 4.33 -15.42
C GLN A 517 -17.76 3.05 -16.12
N LEU A 518 -17.16 3.12 -17.31
CA LEU A 518 -16.70 1.92 -18.03
C LEU A 518 -15.63 1.17 -17.22
N ILE A 519 -14.57 1.84 -16.77
CA ILE A 519 -13.48 1.22 -16.00
C ILE A 519 -14.01 0.66 -14.69
N ARG A 520 -14.87 1.40 -13.98
CA ARG A 520 -15.48 0.91 -12.75
C ARG A 520 -16.43 -0.26 -13.02
N PHE A 521 -17.21 -0.25 -14.09
CA PHE A 521 -18.09 -1.35 -14.48
C PHE A 521 -17.29 -2.64 -14.65
N ILE A 522 -16.19 -2.62 -15.41
CA ILE A 522 -15.40 -3.82 -15.68
C ILE A 522 -14.59 -4.28 -14.46
N ARG A 523 -14.13 -3.35 -13.60
CA ARG A 523 -13.15 -3.63 -12.53
C ARG A 523 -13.63 -3.39 -11.10
N HIS A 524 -14.89 -3.05 -10.87
CA HIS A 524 -15.46 -2.76 -9.54
C HIS A 524 -15.06 -3.81 -8.50
N HIS A 525 -15.26 -5.08 -8.83
CA HIS A 525 -14.97 -6.22 -7.96
C HIS A 525 -13.49 -6.50 -7.72
N GLN A 526 -12.59 -5.88 -8.48
CA GLN A 526 -11.15 -6.18 -8.47
C GLN A 526 -10.34 -5.15 -7.67
N LYS A 527 -10.82 -3.91 -7.54
CA LYS A 527 -9.97 -2.77 -7.13
C LYS A 527 -10.67 -1.75 -6.23
N ASP A 528 -9.90 -1.13 -5.34
CA ASP A 528 -10.22 0.08 -4.58
C ASP A 528 -9.43 1.28 -5.10
N VAL A 529 -9.66 1.66 -6.34
CA VAL A 529 -8.92 2.77 -7.01
C VAL A 529 -9.85 3.84 -7.55
N PHE A 530 -11.14 3.79 -7.24
CA PHE A 530 -12.17 4.58 -7.90
C PHE A 530 -12.51 5.86 -7.14
N ALA A 531 -12.89 6.90 -7.89
CA ALA A 531 -13.40 8.13 -7.29
C ALA A 531 -14.70 7.89 -6.50
N ASP A 532 -14.89 8.64 -5.41
CA ASP A 532 -16.13 8.69 -4.65
C ASP A 532 -17.21 9.53 -5.36
N LYS A 533 -17.55 9.13 -6.60
CA LYS A 533 -18.46 9.85 -7.51
C LYS A 533 -19.91 9.39 -7.43
N TRP A 534 -20.15 8.11 -7.11
CA TRP A 534 -21.49 7.53 -6.96
C TRP A 534 -21.74 7.09 -5.50
N PRO A 535 -21.66 8.01 -4.52
CA PRO A 535 -21.75 7.67 -3.10
C PRO A 535 -23.14 7.14 -2.70
N THR A 536 -24.19 7.52 -3.42
CA THR A 536 -25.57 7.07 -3.17
C THR A 536 -25.82 5.64 -3.64
N LEU A 537 -24.99 5.10 -4.54
CA LEU A 537 -25.11 3.74 -5.07
C LEU A 537 -23.97 2.84 -4.57
N LEU A 538 -22.76 3.02 -5.10
CA LEU A 538 -21.64 2.12 -4.82
C LEU A 538 -20.91 2.48 -3.52
N GLY A 539 -20.78 3.79 -3.22
CA GLY A 539 -19.85 4.26 -2.19
C GLY A 539 -18.41 3.83 -2.50
N ILE A 540 -17.52 3.94 -1.51
CA ILE A 540 -16.17 3.37 -1.56
C ILE A 540 -15.81 2.84 -0.17
N ALA A 541 -14.87 1.89 -0.11
CA ALA A 541 -14.22 1.60 1.15
C ALA A 541 -13.32 2.76 1.55
N ARG A 542 -13.44 3.20 2.80
CA ARG A 542 -12.67 4.32 3.32
C ARG A 542 -11.59 3.81 4.24
N MET A 543 -10.41 4.38 4.04
CA MET A 543 -9.30 4.22 4.96
C MET A 543 -9.48 5.16 6.13
N GLY A 544 -9.39 4.60 7.33
CA GLY A 544 -9.23 5.34 8.58
C GLY A 544 -7.89 4.99 9.20
N ASN A 545 -7.43 5.82 10.14
CA ASN A 545 -6.16 5.62 10.83
C ASN A 545 -6.31 6.01 12.30
N PHE A 546 -5.67 5.25 13.18
CA PHE A 546 -5.52 5.57 14.61
C PHE A 546 -4.07 5.30 15.10
N GLU A 547 -3.17 4.93 14.20
CA GLU A 547 -1.80 4.51 14.49
C GLU A 547 -0.78 5.51 13.95
N GLY A 548 -1.14 6.80 13.92
CA GLY A 548 -0.20 7.92 13.75
C GLY A 548 -0.09 8.51 12.35
N TRP A 549 -0.56 7.85 11.29
CA TRP A 549 -0.50 8.40 9.93
C TRP A 549 -1.23 9.75 9.83
N THR A 550 -0.54 10.80 9.37
CA THR A 550 -1.04 12.19 9.34
C THR A 550 -1.52 12.74 10.69
N GLY A 551 -1.02 12.19 11.80
CA GLY A 551 -1.45 12.55 13.15
C GLY A 551 -2.79 11.92 13.58
N LYS A 552 -3.37 11.02 12.78
CA LYS A 552 -4.66 10.38 13.08
C LYS A 552 -4.48 9.27 14.12
N THR A 553 -5.14 9.45 15.26
CA THR A 553 -4.94 8.67 16.49
C THR A 553 -6.25 8.25 17.18
N ASP A 554 -7.40 8.66 16.63
CA ASP A 554 -8.73 8.39 17.21
C ASP A 554 -9.28 7.04 16.75
N TRP A 555 -9.33 6.07 17.68
CA TRP A 555 -9.93 4.76 17.46
C TRP A 555 -11.42 4.84 17.09
N THR A 556 -12.16 5.77 17.68
CA THR A 556 -13.61 5.90 17.49
C THR A 556 -13.93 6.33 16.05
N SER A 557 -13.20 7.32 15.54
CA SER A 557 -13.32 7.76 14.14
C SER A 557 -12.94 6.65 13.16
N PHE A 558 -11.85 5.93 13.41
CA PHE A 558 -11.46 4.76 12.63
C PHE A 558 -12.56 3.68 12.62
N TYR A 559 -13.10 3.35 13.79
CA TYR A 559 -14.11 2.30 13.94
C TYR A 559 -15.43 2.65 13.23
N ASP A 560 -15.88 3.91 13.29
CA ASP A 560 -17.11 4.36 12.62
C ASP A 560 -17.03 4.22 11.09
N LEU A 561 -15.86 4.52 10.48
CA LEU A 561 -15.65 4.41 9.03
C LEU A 561 -15.85 2.99 8.50
N ILE A 562 -15.45 1.96 9.28
CA ILE A 562 -15.61 0.55 8.91
C ILE A 562 -17.09 0.22 8.66
N TRP A 563 -17.95 0.64 9.59
CA TRP A 563 -19.37 0.25 9.58
C TRP A 563 -20.23 1.14 8.70
N THR A 564 -19.86 2.40 8.55
CA THR A 564 -20.61 3.38 7.73
C THR A 564 -20.28 3.28 6.24
N HIS A 565 -19.01 3.05 5.89
CA HIS A 565 -18.54 3.11 4.51
C HIS A 565 -17.98 1.77 4.00
N SER A 566 -17.01 1.20 4.71
CA SER A 566 -16.22 0.10 4.17
C SER A 566 -16.99 -1.20 4.03
N LEU A 567 -17.67 -1.66 5.08
CA LEU A 567 -18.41 -2.92 5.02
C LEU A 567 -19.52 -2.92 3.94
N PRO A 568 -20.39 -1.89 3.81
CA PRO A 568 -21.37 -1.84 2.74
C PRO A 568 -20.76 -1.74 1.33
N ALA A 569 -19.69 -0.97 1.13
CA ALA A 569 -19.03 -0.88 -0.16
C ALA A 569 -18.40 -2.22 -0.57
N LYS A 570 -17.76 -2.91 0.38
CA LYS A 570 -17.16 -4.22 0.19
C LYS A 570 -18.18 -5.33 -0.04
N TYR A 571 -19.35 -5.22 0.58
CA TYR A 571 -20.48 -6.11 0.29
C TYR A 571 -20.88 -6.08 -1.19
N LEU A 572 -21.00 -4.88 -1.78
CA LEU A 572 -21.26 -4.72 -3.21
C LEU A 572 -20.06 -5.12 -4.08
N GLN A 573 -18.83 -4.94 -3.59
CA GLN A 573 -17.60 -5.30 -4.31
C GLN A 573 -17.41 -6.81 -4.47
N ALA A 574 -18.11 -7.64 -3.71
CA ALA A 574 -18.01 -9.09 -3.83
C ALA A 574 -18.38 -9.62 -5.23
N TYR A 575 -19.14 -8.85 -6.01
CA TYR A 575 -19.67 -9.29 -7.29
C TYR A 575 -19.35 -8.28 -8.41
N PRO A 576 -19.03 -8.76 -9.63
CA PRO A 576 -18.97 -7.89 -10.81
C PRO A 576 -20.31 -7.20 -11.07
N ILE A 577 -20.29 -5.98 -11.64
CA ILE A 577 -21.51 -5.27 -12.04
C ILE A 577 -22.13 -5.96 -13.26
N ARG A 578 -23.45 -6.09 -13.30
CA ARG A 578 -24.19 -6.70 -14.41
C ARG A 578 -24.94 -5.65 -15.23
N THR A 579 -25.65 -4.75 -14.58
CA THR A 579 -26.28 -3.58 -15.24
C THR A 579 -26.03 -2.32 -14.42
N TRP A 580 -25.93 -1.17 -15.09
CA TRP A 580 -25.72 0.13 -14.47
C TRP A 580 -26.67 1.17 -15.09
N GLY A 581 -27.81 1.40 -14.44
CA GLY A 581 -28.73 2.49 -14.75
C GLY A 581 -28.49 3.74 -13.89
N GLU A 582 -29.30 4.78 -14.10
CA GLU A 582 -29.19 6.05 -13.36
C GLU A 582 -29.38 5.87 -11.85
N HIS A 583 -30.38 5.08 -11.46
CA HIS A 583 -30.81 4.91 -10.06
C HIS A 583 -30.70 3.47 -9.54
N GLU A 584 -30.22 2.53 -10.36
CA GLU A 584 -30.05 1.14 -9.94
C GLU A 584 -28.83 0.51 -10.62
N ILE A 585 -28.07 -0.24 -9.82
CA ILE A 585 -26.98 -1.09 -10.29
C ILE A 585 -27.26 -2.51 -9.83
N THR A 586 -27.24 -3.45 -10.77
CA THR A 586 -27.33 -4.89 -10.47
C THR A 586 -25.96 -5.53 -10.58
N PHE A 587 -25.75 -6.62 -9.85
CA PHE A 587 -24.49 -7.35 -9.83
C PHE A 587 -24.70 -8.79 -10.27
N GLU A 588 -23.62 -9.42 -10.75
CA GLU A 588 -23.59 -10.87 -10.94
C GLU A 588 -23.99 -11.58 -9.64
N GLY A 589 -24.94 -12.51 -9.71
CA GLY A 589 -25.66 -13.01 -8.54
C GLY A 589 -27.04 -12.36 -8.38
N SER A 590 -27.46 -12.12 -7.14
CA SER A 590 -28.82 -11.68 -6.81
C SER A 590 -28.86 -10.38 -6.01
N THR A 591 -27.80 -9.58 -6.10
CA THR A 591 -27.66 -8.30 -5.38
C THR A 591 -27.92 -7.12 -6.31
N SER A 592 -28.63 -6.11 -5.82
CA SER A 592 -28.74 -4.79 -6.46
C SER A 592 -28.67 -3.67 -5.41
N VAL A 593 -28.27 -2.48 -5.87
CA VAL A 593 -28.33 -1.24 -5.08
C VAL A 593 -29.12 -0.19 -5.85
N SER A 594 -30.00 0.53 -5.16
CA SER A 594 -30.81 1.60 -5.74
C SER A 594 -30.94 2.80 -4.81
N ASP A 595 -31.09 3.98 -5.40
CA ASP A 595 -31.43 5.24 -4.74
C ASP A 595 -32.68 5.92 -5.33
N ALA A 596 -33.50 5.17 -6.10
CA ALA A 596 -34.58 5.70 -6.94
C ALA A 596 -35.67 6.48 -6.18
N ASP A 597 -35.81 6.27 -4.88
CA ASP A 597 -36.77 6.97 -4.02
C ASP A 597 -36.10 7.95 -3.03
N GLY A 598 -34.84 8.30 -3.31
CA GLY A 598 -34.04 9.24 -2.51
C GLY A 598 -33.24 8.62 -1.37
N ALA A 599 -33.32 7.29 -1.16
CA ALA A 599 -32.53 6.60 -0.14
C ALA A 599 -31.80 5.36 -0.69
N ARG A 600 -30.51 5.24 -0.37
CA ARG A 600 -29.70 4.07 -0.73
C ARG A 600 -30.26 2.80 -0.09
N ARG A 601 -30.61 1.83 -0.92
CA ARG A 601 -31.04 0.48 -0.51
C ARG A 601 -30.28 -0.61 -1.24
N ILE A 602 -29.86 -1.62 -0.50
CA ILE A 602 -29.26 -2.83 -1.05
C ILE A 602 -30.23 -3.98 -0.85
N THR A 603 -30.51 -4.69 -1.93
CA THR A 603 -31.35 -5.89 -1.93
C THR A 603 -30.51 -7.09 -2.35
N THR A 604 -30.63 -8.22 -1.64
CA THR A 604 -30.01 -9.50 -2.03
C THR A 604 -31.05 -10.61 -1.97
N ASP A 605 -31.16 -11.43 -3.03
CA ASP A 605 -32.18 -12.47 -3.16
C ASP A 605 -33.63 -11.95 -2.96
N GLY A 606 -33.89 -10.71 -3.41
CA GLY A 606 -35.18 -10.03 -3.25
C GLY A 606 -35.48 -9.61 -1.79
N ARG A 607 -34.47 -9.53 -0.92
CA ARG A 607 -34.61 -9.07 0.47
C ARG A 607 -33.81 -7.79 0.70
N LEU A 608 -34.44 -6.81 1.32
CA LEU A 608 -33.77 -5.59 1.78
C LEU A 608 -32.77 -5.95 2.88
N VAL A 609 -31.48 -5.67 2.63
CA VAL A 609 -30.37 -5.93 3.56
C VAL A 609 -29.69 -4.65 4.03
N TYR A 610 -29.87 -3.52 3.33
CA TYR A 610 -29.41 -2.19 3.73
C TYR A 610 -30.50 -1.18 3.39
N ASP A 611 -30.79 -0.27 4.32
CA ASP A 611 -31.80 0.78 4.21
C ASP A 611 -31.31 2.07 4.87
N ALA A 612 -30.97 3.07 4.04
CA ALA A 612 -30.61 4.42 4.47
C ALA A 612 -29.53 4.48 5.59
N GLY A 613 -28.54 3.58 5.57
CA GLY A 613 -27.45 3.51 6.56
C GLY A 613 -27.63 2.40 7.61
N SER A 614 -28.85 1.94 7.86
CA SER A 614 -29.12 0.78 8.72
C SER A 614 -29.07 -0.50 7.90
N TYR A 615 -28.54 -1.59 8.44
CA TYR A 615 -28.43 -2.83 7.65
C TYR A 615 -28.40 -4.11 8.48
N LEU A 616 -28.70 -5.24 7.83
CA LEU A 616 -28.37 -6.60 8.24
C LEU A 616 -27.70 -7.32 7.06
N LEU A 617 -26.38 -7.15 6.93
CA LEU A 617 -25.61 -7.65 5.78
C LEU A 617 -25.13 -9.09 6.01
N PRO A 618 -25.46 -10.06 5.14
CA PRO A 618 -24.92 -11.41 5.19
C PRO A 618 -23.42 -11.44 4.85
N TRP A 619 -22.58 -12.01 5.71
CA TRP A 619 -21.13 -12.05 5.51
C TRP A 619 -20.56 -13.47 5.67
N ASP A 620 -19.68 -13.95 4.80
CA ASP A 620 -19.23 -13.40 3.51
C ASP A 620 -20.39 -13.30 2.49
N PRO A 621 -20.50 -12.24 1.66
CA PRO A 621 -21.58 -12.10 0.67
C PRO A 621 -21.72 -13.29 -0.29
N LYS A 622 -20.62 -14.01 -0.60
CA LYS A 622 -20.62 -15.22 -1.45
C LYS A 622 -21.03 -16.48 -0.70
N LYS A 623 -20.72 -16.55 0.61
CA LYS A 623 -20.96 -17.73 1.47
C LYS A 623 -21.28 -17.29 2.90
N PRO A 624 -22.50 -16.80 3.16
CA PRO A 624 -22.81 -16.14 4.42
C PRO A 624 -22.86 -17.12 5.59
N THR A 625 -21.97 -16.92 6.56
CA THR A 625 -21.90 -17.69 7.81
C THR A 625 -22.41 -16.91 9.03
N LYS A 626 -22.46 -15.58 8.90
CA LYS A 626 -22.92 -14.62 9.92
C LYS A 626 -23.59 -13.42 9.26
N LEU A 627 -24.28 -12.59 10.03
CA LEU A 627 -24.90 -11.35 9.56
C LEU A 627 -24.43 -10.18 10.42
N TYR A 628 -23.94 -9.10 9.82
CA TYR A 628 -23.61 -7.87 10.55
C TYR A 628 -24.80 -6.93 10.60
N HIS A 629 -25.09 -6.39 11.78
CA HIS A 629 -26.11 -5.36 11.96
C HIS A 629 -25.48 -4.06 12.46
N TYR A 630 -25.84 -2.95 11.83
CA TYR A 630 -25.45 -1.61 12.25
C TYR A 630 -26.64 -0.66 12.04
N ASN A 631 -26.77 0.31 12.93
CA ASN A 631 -27.75 1.38 12.81
C ASN A 631 -27.11 2.69 13.35
N PRO A 632 -26.77 3.66 12.48
CA PRO A 632 -26.16 4.91 12.89
C PRO A 632 -26.99 5.70 13.91
N ALA A 633 -28.32 5.68 13.78
CA ALA A 633 -29.24 6.42 14.65
C ALA A 633 -29.71 5.60 15.87
N GLY A 634 -29.49 4.29 15.86
CA GLY A 634 -30.06 3.36 16.83
C GLY A 634 -31.57 3.16 16.67
N GLY A 635 -32.17 2.42 17.60
CA GLY A 635 -33.59 2.09 17.59
C GLY A 635 -33.90 0.65 17.16
N SER A 636 -35.18 0.37 16.92
CA SER A 636 -35.68 -0.97 16.59
C SER A 636 -35.84 -1.16 15.08
N GLY A 637 -35.32 -2.25 14.52
CA GLY A 637 -35.44 -2.59 13.10
C GLY A 637 -35.80 -4.05 12.87
N SER A 638 -36.70 -4.33 11.91
CA SER A 638 -37.10 -5.69 11.55
C SER A 638 -36.55 -6.08 10.18
N TRP A 639 -35.81 -7.19 10.13
CA TRP A 639 -35.11 -7.67 8.94
C TRP A 639 -35.55 -9.08 8.56
N ARG A 640 -35.74 -9.32 7.26
CA ARG A 640 -35.95 -10.68 6.75
C ARG A 640 -34.61 -11.40 6.60
N LEU A 641 -34.49 -12.59 7.19
CA LEU A 641 -33.27 -13.37 7.15
C LEU A 641 -33.02 -13.96 5.75
N PRO A 642 -31.75 -14.29 5.40
CA PRO A 642 -31.43 -15.04 4.18
C PRO A 642 -32.22 -16.35 4.10
N ARG A 643 -32.51 -16.85 2.88
CA ARG A 643 -33.30 -18.09 2.64
C ARG A 643 -32.85 -19.24 3.54
N ALA A 644 -31.55 -19.46 3.61
CA ALA A 644 -30.98 -20.58 4.37
C ALA A 644 -31.14 -20.44 5.90
N TRP A 645 -31.64 -19.31 6.41
CA TRP A 645 -31.79 -19.00 7.83
C TRP A 645 -33.27 -18.78 8.24
N GLU A 646 -34.19 -18.67 7.28
CA GLU A 646 -35.58 -18.25 7.55
C GLU A 646 -36.43 -19.28 8.29
N THR A 647 -36.01 -20.57 8.26
CA THR A 647 -36.67 -21.67 8.98
C THR A 647 -36.14 -21.88 10.40
N LEU A 648 -35.11 -21.15 10.83
CA LEU A 648 -34.61 -21.21 12.19
C LEU A 648 -35.70 -20.69 13.15
N SER A 649 -35.76 -21.21 14.38
CA SER A 649 -36.68 -20.69 15.40
C SER A 649 -36.11 -19.51 16.18
N ARG A 650 -34.77 -19.39 16.22
CA ARG A 650 -34.02 -18.33 16.88
C ARG A 650 -32.60 -18.23 16.32
N VAL A 651 -31.97 -17.07 16.50
CA VAL A 651 -30.57 -16.78 16.17
C VAL A 651 -29.85 -16.20 17.38
N ALA A 652 -28.52 -16.30 17.45
CA ALA A 652 -27.72 -15.72 18.52
C ALA A 652 -27.23 -14.31 18.14
N LEU A 653 -27.48 -13.31 18.99
CA LEU A 653 -27.06 -11.93 18.81
C LEU A 653 -25.89 -11.59 19.74
N TYR A 654 -24.87 -10.93 19.18
CA TYR A 654 -23.71 -10.43 19.91
C TYR A 654 -23.52 -8.94 19.65
N ARG A 655 -23.16 -8.19 20.69
CA ARG A 655 -22.56 -6.85 20.56
C ARG A 655 -21.08 -7.02 20.27
N LEU A 656 -20.54 -6.23 19.34
CA LEU A 656 -19.09 -6.20 19.10
C LEU A 656 -18.44 -5.10 19.92
N THR A 657 -17.35 -5.43 20.60
CA THR A 657 -16.47 -4.47 21.27
C THR A 657 -15.04 -4.78 20.89
N ASP A 658 -14.09 -3.92 21.22
CA ASP A 658 -12.67 -4.19 21.04
C ASP A 658 -12.11 -5.34 21.92
N GLN A 659 -12.94 -5.87 22.83
CA GLN A 659 -12.72 -7.11 23.60
C GLN A 659 -13.38 -8.34 22.95
N GLY A 660 -14.00 -8.18 21.79
CA GLY A 660 -14.63 -9.25 21.02
C GLY A 660 -16.15 -9.30 21.13
N ARG A 661 -16.70 -10.49 20.86
CA ARG A 661 -18.15 -10.72 20.85
C ARG A 661 -18.69 -10.81 22.29
N VAL A 662 -19.68 -9.99 22.62
CA VAL A 662 -20.47 -10.10 23.86
C VAL A 662 -21.84 -10.68 23.53
N PHE A 663 -22.09 -11.94 23.94
CA PHE A 663 -23.40 -12.58 23.74
C PHE A 663 -24.48 -11.83 24.52
N LEU A 664 -25.53 -11.41 23.82
CA LEU A 664 -26.65 -10.70 24.45
C LEU A 664 -27.81 -11.63 24.74
N LYS A 665 -28.34 -12.26 23.69
CA LYS A 665 -29.56 -13.08 23.76
C LYS A 665 -29.72 -13.92 22.51
N TYR A 666 -30.62 -14.90 22.61
CA TYR A 666 -31.26 -15.45 21.43
C TYR A 666 -32.39 -14.54 20.99
N VAL A 667 -32.44 -14.22 19.69
CA VAL A 667 -33.51 -13.45 19.07
C VAL A 667 -34.46 -14.44 18.37
N PRO A 668 -35.76 -14.43 18.69
CA PRO A 668 -36.72 -15.32 18.03
C PRO A 668 -36.85 -14.95 16.56
N VAL A 669 -36.97 -15.98 15.72
CA VAL A 669 -37.30 -15.81 14.31
C VAL A 669 -38.80 -16.06 14.16
N ARG A 670 -39.50 -15.10 13.56
CA ARG A 670 -40.95 -15.18 13.30
C ARG A 670 -41.18 -14.85 11.84
N ASP A 671 -41.83 -15.76 11.11
CA ASP A 671 -42.09 -15.62 9.67
C ASP A 671 -40.82 -15.28 8.86
N GLY A 672 -39.70 -15.90 9.22
CA GLY A 672 -38.39 -15.67 8.59
C GLY A 672 -37.75 -14.31 8.89
N ARG A 673 -38.27 -13.55 9.88
CA ARG A 673 -37.76 -12.25 10.29
C ARG A 673 -37.20 -12.24 11.71
N ILE A 674 -36.31 -11.29 11.96
CA ILE A 674 -35.84 -10.91 13.30
C ILE A 674 -36.10 -9.43 13.53
N THR A 675 -36.28 -9.04 14.80
CA THR A 675 -36.33 -7.64 15.22
C THR A 675 -35.20 -7.39 16.20
N LEU A 676 -34.41 -6.35 15.93
CA LEU A 676 -33.23 -5.98 16.71
C LEU A 676 -33.40 -4.57 17.25
N ASP A 677 -33.21 -4.39 18.56
CA ASP A 677 -33.08 -3.09 19.20
C ASP A 677 -31.58 -2.78 19.31
N ALA A 678 -31.13 -1.79 18.55
CA ALA A 678 -29.72 -1.42 18.45
C ALA A 678 -29.45 -0.06 19.11
N ALA A 679 -28.40 0.02 19.90
CA ALA A 679 -27.80 1.30 20.27
C ALA A 679 -27.23 2.02 19.03
N ALA A 680 -27.29 3.35 19.02
CA ALA A 680 -26.72 4.17 17.95
C ALA A 680 -25.22 3.91 17.79
N LYS A 681 -24.77 3.81 16.55
CA LYS A 681 -23.36 3.56 16.18
C LYS A 681 -22.71 2.32 16.82
N GLN A 682 -23.52 1.36 17.26
CA GLN A 682 -23.02 0.10 17.81
C GLN A 682 -23.19 -1.02 16.77
N PRO A 683 -22.10 -1.67 16.34
CA PRO A 683 -22.18 -2.85 15.51
C PRO A 683 -22.52 -4.11 16.31
N TYR A 684 -23.26 -5.01 15.67
CA TYR A 684 -23.66 -6.32 16.18
C TYR A 684 -23.38 -7.40 15.14
N VAL A 685 -23.23 -8.64 15.60
CA VAL A 685 -23.16 -9.81 14.72
C VAL A 685 -24.18 -10.86 15.13
N VAL A 686 -24.79 -11.49 14.14
CA VAL A 686 -25.82 -12.51 14.27
C VAL A 686 -25.30 -13.83 13.71
N TYR A 687 -25.40 -14.89 14.52
CA TYR A 687 -25.06 -16.26 14.15
C TYR A 687 -26.28 -17.17 14.25
N ARG A 688 -26.27 -18.27 13.48
CA ARG A 688 -27.35 -19.28 13.51
C ARG A 688 -27.56 -19.84 14.92
N THR A 689 -26.45 -20.10 15.61
CA THR A 689 -26.42 -20.62 16.98
C THR A 689 -25.34 -19.90 17.78
N ARG A 690 -25.19 -20.26 19.05
CA ARG A 690 -24.07 -19.76 19.83
C ARG A 690 -22.75 -20.28 19.21
N VAL A 691 -21.75 -19.41 19.10
CA VAL A 691 -20.40 -19.76 18.66
C VAL A 691 -19.47 -19.70 19.86
N SER A 692 -18.30 -20.33 19.75
CA SER A 692 -17.27 -20.24 20.79
C SER A 692 -16.85 -18.79 21.00
N ASP A 693 -16.33 -18.50 22.18
CA ASP A 693 -15.69 -17.22 22.46
C ASP A 693 -14.49 -17.01 21.52
N ALA A 694 -14.09 -15.75 21.36
CA ALA A 694 -12.90 -15.44 20.59
C ALA A 694 -11.67 -16.12 21.23
N PRO A 695 -10.68 -16.55 20.44
CA PRO A 695 -9.44 -17.06 20.99
C PRO A 695 -8.80 -16.00 21.90
N ASP A 696 -8.08 -16.45 22.92
CA ASP A 696 -7.28 -15.55 23.77
C ASP A 696 -6.29 -14.80 22.87
N PRO A 697 -6.35 -13.46 22.81
CA PRO A 697 -5.42 -12.67 21.99
C PRO A 697 -3.97 -12.84 22.42
N ALA A 698 -3.70 -13.30 23.65
CA ALA A 698 -2.35 -13.36 24.20
C ALA A 698 -1.63 -12.02 24.00
N TRP A 699 -2.21 -10.94 24.55
CA TRP A 699 -1.67 -9.58 24.47
C TRP A 699 -0.19 -9.55 24.90
N GLY A 700 0.66 -8.87 24.13
CA GLY A 700 2.11 -8.89 24.33
C GLY A 700 2.81 -10.13 23.79
N GLN A 701 2.16 -10.92 22.93
CA GLN A 701 2.76 -12.09 22.29
C GLN A 701 4.14 -11.78 21.69
N ALA A 702 5.09 -12.68 21.88
CA ALA A 702 6.50 -12.57 21.47
C ALA A 702 7.32 -11.48 22.18
N THR A 703 6.70 -10.66 23.02
CA THR A 703 7.41 -9.81 23.98
C THR A 703 7.68 -10.59 25.28
N PRO A 704 8.56 -10.09 26.18
CA PRO A 704 8.70 -10.68 27.51
C PRO A 704 7.59 -10.27 28.50
N LEU A 705 6.62 -9.47 28.05
CA LEU A 705 5.53 -8.90 28.83
C LEU A 705 4.20 -9.59 28.49
N HIS A 706 3.22 -9.45 29.37
CA HIS A 706 1.83 -9.78 29.09
C HIS A 706 1.05 -8.48 29.12
N ASP A 707 0.29 -8.22 28.06
CA ASP A 707 -0.52 -7.00 27.89
C ASP A 707 0.23 -5.68 28.14
N PRO A 708 1.33 -5.41 27.41
CA PRO A 708 2.19 -4.24 27.63
C PRO A 708 1.50 -2.89 27.35
N GLY A 709 0.46 -2.87 26.52
CA GLY A 709 -0.35 -1.68 26.19
C GLY A 709 -1.74 -1.71 26.82
N PHE A 710 -1.96 -2.55 27.84
CA PHE A 710 -3.22 -2.65 28.58
C PHE A 710 -4.48 -2.90 27.71
N ASN A 711 -4.30 -3.49 26.52
CA ASN A 711 -5.34 -3.75 25.52
C ASN A 711 -6.45 -4.70 26.01
N SER A 712 -6.21 -5.46 27.08
CA SER A 712 -7.25 -6.29 27.71
C SER A 712 -8.33 -5.49 28.45
N GLY A 713 -8.13 -4.17 28.63
CA GLY A 713 -9.01 -3.32 29.43
C GLY A 713 -9.01 -3.70 30.91
N SER A 714 -8.00 -4.41 31.39
CA SER A 714 -7.93 -4.93 32.75
C SER A 714 -6.48 -5.07 33.25
N LEU A 715 -6.31 -5.26 34.56
CA LEU A 715 -5.02 -5.60 35.16
C LEU A 715 -4.80 -7.12 35.28
N LYS A 716 -5.55 -7.92 34.52
CA LYS A 716 -5.34 -9.37 34.50
C LYS A 716 -3.93 -9.67 33.98
N GLY A 717 -3.20 -10.53 34.68
CA GLY A 717 -1.79 -10.83 34.39
C GLY A 717 -0.80 -9.94 35.15
N TRP A 718 -1.27 -8.83 35.75
CA TRP A 718 -0.47 -7.96 36.59
C TRP A 718 -0.76 -8.20 38.08
N THR A 719 0.28 -8.08 38.91
CA THR A 719 0.17 -8.06 40.38
C THR A 719 0.00 -6.63 40.84
N VAL A 720 -1.14 -6.34 41.46
CA VAL A 720 -1.53 -4.98 41.85
C VAL A 720 -1.50 -4.84 43.37
N GLY A 721 -0.91 -3.75 43.86
CA GLY A 721 -1.02 -3.32 45.24
C GLY A 721 -1.38 -1.84 45.29
N GLY A 722 -2.44 -1.48 46.01
CA GLY A 722 -2.96 -0.11 46.03
C GLY A 722 -4.01 0.17 44.93
N PRO A 723 -4.48 1.44 44.81
CA PRO A 723 -5.54 1.80 43.87
C PRO A 723 -5.00 2.00 42.44
N ALA A 724 -5.24 1.02 41.56
CA ALA A 724 -4.89 1.10 40.14
C ALA A 724 -6.01 0.49 39.29
N SER A 725 -6.28 1.08 38.13
CA SER A 725 -7.29 0.66 37.14
C SER A 725 -6.72 0.74 35.73
N VAL A 726 -7.35 0.04 34.78
CA VAL A 726 -7.18 0.32 33.36
C VAL A 726 -8.41 1.06 32.89
N GLU A 727 -8.22 2.18 32.22
CA GLU A 727 -9.30 3.08 31.78
C GLU A 727 -9.15 3.38 30.28
N LEU A 728 -10.27 3.63 29.61
CA LEU A 728 -10.29 4.01 28.21
C LEU A 728 -10.16 5.55 28.11
N SER A 729 -9.20 6.03 27.32
CA SER A 729 -9.02 7.44 27.02
C SER A 729 -10.12 7.96 26.09
N GLU A 730 -10.21 9.29 25.95
CA GLU A 730 -11.16 9.92 25.03
C GLU A 730 -10.96 9.50 23.57
N LEU A 731 -9.73 9.15 23.18
CA LEU A 731 -9.37 8.66 21.85
C LEU A 731 -9.56 7.14 21.70
N GLY A 732 -10.00 6.46 22.74
CA GLY A 732 -10.24 5.02 22.74
C GLY A 732 -9.00 4.18 23.02
N ASP A 733 -7.99 4.67 23.72
CA ASP A 733 -6.82 3.88 24.13
C ASP A 733 -6.96 3.38 25.57
N TYR A 734 -6.59 2.14 25.84
CA TYR A 734 -6.53 1.67 27.22
C TYR A 734 -5.24 2.12 27.89
N GLU A 735 -5.35 2.67 29.09
CA GLU A 735 -4.22 3.21 29.85
C GLU A 735 -4.29 2.71 31.29
N LEU A 736 -3.14 2.39 31.90
CA LEU A 736 -3.07 2.19 33.34
C LEU A 736 -3.19 3.55 34.02
N VAL A 737 -4.22 3.70 34.85
CA VAL A 737 -4.50 4.90 35.64
C VAL A 737 -4.33 4.61 37.13
N ILE A 738 -3.54 5.47 37.78
CA ILE A 738 -3.44 5.53 39.24
C ILE A 738 -4.03 6.87 39.67
N ALA A 739 -5.26 6.81 40.17
CA ALA A 739 -5.99 7.98 40.64
C ALA A 739 -5.36 8.60 41.90
N SER A 740 -5.84 9.79 42.26
CA SER A 740 -5.50 10.48 43.51
C SER A 740 -5.63 9.55 44.73
N GLY A 741 -4.70 9.62 45.67
CA GLY A 741 -4.79 8.92 46.95
C GLY A 741 -3.56 8.11 47.31
N GLY A 742 -3.76 6.85 47.72
CA GLY A 742 -2.71 5.98 48.23
C GLY A 742 -1.67 5.61 47.17
N ALA A 743 -0.48 5.21 47.64
CA ALA A 743 0.56 4.66 46.76
C ALA A 743 0.06 3.37 46.07
N ALA A 744 0.47 3.17 44.83
CA ALA A 744 0.12 1.99 44.05
C ALA A 744 1.32 1.39 43.31
N THR A 745 1.25 0.09 43.09
CA THR A 745 2.23 -0.72 42.35
C THR A 745 1.52 -1.66 41.40
N VAL A 746 2.02 -1.77 40.18
CA VAL A 746 1.54 -2.70 39.16
C VAL A 746 2.76 -3.42 38.61
N SER A 747 2.85 -4.72 38.89
CA SER A 747 4.08 -5.50 38.69
C SER A 747 3.82 -6.75 37.88
N GLN A 748 4.81 -7.16 37.09
CA GLN A 748 4.78 -8.45 36.41
C GLN A 748 6.17 -9.09 36.41
N ARG A 749 6.18 -10.42 36.54
CA ARG A 749 7.35 -11.22 36.22
C ARG A 749 7.48 -11.32 34.69
N LEU A 750 8.65 -10.96 34.18
CA LEU A 750 8.95 -11.12 32.75
C LEU A 750 9.10 -12.60 32.38
N THR A 751 8.79 -12.94 31.14
CA THR A 751 9.22 -14.24 30.60
C THR A 751 10.75 -14.33 30.62
N ARG A 752 11.30 -15.54 30.45
CA ARG A 752 12.74 -15.76 30.59
C ARG A 752 13.52 -14.99 29.52
N LEU A 753 14.23 -13.96 29.96
CA LEU A 753 15.21 -13.24 29.15
C LEU A 753 16.52 -14.02 29.04
N ARG A 754 17.27 -13.79 27.95
CA ARG A 754 18.64 -14.27 27.83
C ARG A 754 19.56 -13.41 28.72
N PRO A 755 20.72 -13.93 29.17
CA PRO A 755 21.73 -13.08 29.79
C PRO A 755 22.15 -11.94 28.87
N GLY A 756 22.45 -10.78 29.45
CA GLY A 756 22.90 -9.60 28.69
C GLY A 756 22.18 -8.31 29.10
N PRO A 757 22.54 -7.19 28.45
CA PRO A 757 21.99 -5.86 28.75
C PRO A 757 20.64 -5.62 28.06
N TYR A 758 19.75 -4.93 28.77
CA TYR A 758 18.39 -4.59 28.32
C TYR A 758 18.02 -3.17 28.72
N ALA A 759 17.08 -2.58 27.98
CA ALA A 759 16.31 -1.42 28.38
C ALA A 759 14.85 -1.81 28.60
N ALA A 760 14.28 -1.37 29.73
CA ALA A 760 12.85 -1.34 29.95
C ALA A 760 12.36 0.11 29.83
N SER A 761 11.22 0.33 29.20
CA SER A 761 10.62 1.67 29.07
C SER A 761 9.11 1.65 29.19
N VAL A 762 8.54 2.82 29.50
CA VAL A 762 7.08 3.04 29.60
C VAL A 762 6.78 4.50 29.25
N GLN A 763 5.68 4.76 28.55
CA GLN A 763 5.15 6.12 28.44
C GLN A 763 4.49 6.49 29.77
N VAL A 764 4.86 7.63 30.34
CA VAL A 764 4.32 8.12 31.62
C VAL A 764 3.86 9.56 31.50
N GLU A 765 2.73 9.86 32.13
CA GLU A 765 2.26 11.21 32.37
C GLU A 765 1.90 11.37 33.86
N VAL A 766 2.37 12.46 34.45
CA VAL A 766 2.01 12.87 35.81
C VAL A 766 1.11 14.11 35.73
N GLY A 767 -0.03 14.02 36.40
CA GLY A 767 -0.96 15.13 36.59
C GLY A 767 -1.91 15.39 35.42
N GLU A 768 -2.91 16.22 35.69
CA GLU A 768 -3.77 16.81 34.66
C GLU A 768 -3.15 18.10 34.10
N SER A 769 -2.39 18.82 34.92
CA SER A 769 -1.60 19.99 34.53
C SER A 769 -0.08 19.76 34.65
N ALA A 770 0.71 20.70 34.16
CA ALA A 770 2.18 20.68 34.31
C ALA A 770 2.66 21.09 35.72
N ASP A 771 1.78 21.66 36.55
CA ASP A 771 2.07 22.04 37.95
C ASP A 771 1.93 20.86 38.92
N ASP A 772 1.25 19.80 38.49
CA ASP A 772 0.98 18.64 39.29
C ASP A 772 2.25 17.84 39.56
N THR A 773 2.42 17.43 40.82
CA THR A 773 3.57 16.65 41.26
C THR A 773 3.13 15.35 41.90
N ARG A 774 3.73 14.24 41.46
CA ARG A 774 3.64 12.93 42.10
C ARG A 774 4.69 12.01 41.53
N LYS A 775 5.48 11.39 42.41
CA LYS A 775 6.52 10.46 41.98
C LYS A 775 5.94 9.22 41.30
N ALA A 776 6.29 9.04 40.03
CA ALA A 776 6.00 7.90 39.19
C ALA A 776 7.31 7.20 38.79
N SER A 777 7.40 5.87 38.86
CA SER A 777 8.65 5.15 38.60
C SER A 777 8.48 3.83 37.88
N LEU A 778 9.47 3.48 37.06
CA LEU A 778 9.69 2.16 36.50
C LEU A 778 10.88 1.50 37.21
N GLN A 779 10.69 0.27 37.68
CA GLN A 779 11.73 -0.51 38.36
C GLN A 779 11.84 -1.90 37.74
N VAL A 780 13.06 -2.40 37.62
CA VAL A 780 13.36 -3.77 37.21
C VAL A 780 14.28 -4.41 38.23
N ARG A 781 13.86 -5.52 38.82
CA ARG A 781 14.65 -6.31 39.78
C ARG A 781 15.10 -7.62 39.16
N THR A 782 16.40 -7.90 39.20
CA THR A 782 17.03 -9.11 38.67
C THR A 782 17.32 -10.13 39.77
N ALA A 783 17.59 -11.37 39.37
CA ALA A 783 17.75 -12.51 40.28
C ALA A 783 18.95 -12.42 41.24
N ASP A 784 19.96 -11.62 40.88
CA ASP A 784 21.13 -11.29 41.70
C ASP A 784 20.82 -10.23 42.79
N GLY A 785 19.57 -9.73 42.84
CA GLY A 785 19.13 -8.75 43.82
C GLY A 785 19.31 -7.30 43.39
N VAL A 786 19.92 -7.04 42.22
CA VAL A 786 20.08 -5.69 41.67
C VAL A 786 18.70 -5.13 41.27
N THR A 787 18.45 -3.86 41.57
CA THR A 787 17.24 -3.14 41.15
C THR A 787 17.65 -1.92 40.36
N ALA A 788 17.37 -1.94 39.06
CA ALA A 788 17.43 -0.76 38.21
C ALA A 788 16.13 0.03 38.37
N ALA A 789 16.22 1.35 38.48
CA ALA A 789 15.05 2.20 38.62
C ALA A 789 15.27 3.55 37.95
N ASN A 790 14.20 4.12 37.41
CA ASN A 790 14.13 5.51 37.02
C ASN A 790 12.73 6.07 37.32
N TRP A 791 12.61 7.39 37.46
CA TRP A 791 11.39 8.03 37.95
C TRP A 791 11.24 9.46 37.45
N THR A 792 10.02 9.97 37.47
CA THR A 792 9.70 11.39 37.28
C THR A 792 8.70 11.83 38.35
N GLU A 793 8.71 13.11 38.72
CA GLU A 793 7.73 13.70 39.63
C GLU A 793 6.75 14.63 38.92
N THR A 794 7.12 15.08 37.73
CA THR A 794 6.40 16.05 36.91
C THR A 794 6.36 15.56 35.46
N SER A 795 5.49 16.17 34.66
CA SER A 795 5.44 16.01 33.20
C SER A 795 5.18 17.38 32.58
N THR A 796 6.24 18.16 32.39
CA THR A 796 6.17 19.54 31.85
C THR A 796 6.31 19.61 30.34
N ALA A 797 6.78 18.54 29.68
CA ALA A 797 6.96 18.48 28.23
C ALA A 797 5.74 17.88 27.53
N GLY A 798 5.15 18.65 26.60
CA GLY A 798 4.15 18.13 25.67
C GLY A 798 4.74 17.09 24.72
N ASN A 799 3.94 16.09 24.35
CA ASN A 799 4.29 15.16 23.29
C ASN A 799 3.83 15.74 21.95
N TYR A 800 4.81 16.06 21.11
CA TYR A 800 4.60 16.71 19.82
C TYR A 800 4.97 15.82 18.62
N VAL A 801 5.20 14.52 18.84
CA VAL A 801 5.49 13.56 17.76
C VAL A 801 4.17 13.13 17.13
N ALA A 802 3.82 13.63 15.94
CA ALA A 802 2.50 13.36 15.34
C ALA A 802 2.21 11.86 15.14
N ALA A 803 3.24 11.06 14.85
CA ALA A 803 3.11 9.61 14.71
C ALA A 803 2.81 8.85 16.02
N ASP A 804 2.91 9.51 17.19
CA ASP A 804 2.64 8.92 18.50
C ASP A 804 1.16 9.06 18.87
N ARG A 805 0.51 7.96 19.28
CA ARG A 805 -0.87 7.96 19.76
C ARG A 805 -1.11 8.87 20.95
N LYS A 806 -0.06 9.22 21.69
CA LYS A 806 -0.12 10.12 22.84
C LYS A 806 0.25 11.57 22.51
N HIS A 807 0.41 11.94 21.24
CA HIS A 807 0.63 13.35 20.87
C HIS A 807 -0.51 14.26 21.37
N GLY A 808 -0.19 15.52 21.67
CA GLY A 808 -1.12 16.46 22.29
C GLY A 808 -1.32 16.28 23.81
N THR A 809 -0.74 15.24 24.41
CA THR A 809 -0.68 15.04 25.88
C THR A 809 0.69 15.44 26.44
N ARG A 810 0.98 15.11 27.70
CA ARG A 810 2.34 15.24 28.29
C ARG A 810 3.01 13.88 28.56
N PHE A 811 2.55 12.82 27.89
CA PHE A 811 3.21 11.52 27.95
C PHE A 811 4.62 11.59 27.36
N GLN A 812 5.61 11.18 28.14
CA GLN A 812 6.99 11.01 27.68
C GLN A 812 7.50 9.62 28.05
N ARG A 813 8.46 9.11 27.28
CA ARG A 813 8.98 7.75 27.48
C ARG A 813 10.12 7.75 28.49
N LEU A 814 9.88 7.07 29.61
CA LEU A 814 10.85 6.86 30.68
C LEU A 814 11.56 5.52 30.48
N PHE A 815 12.90 5.53 30.53
CA PHE A 815 13.75 4.35 30.38
C PHE A 815 14.47 3.96 31.68
N THR A 816 14.70 2.66 31.87
CA THR A 816 15.66 2.13 32.85
C THR A 816 16.46 1.00 32.21
N TYR A 817 17.77 0.99 32.43
CA TYR A 817 18.68 -0.01 31.89
C TYR A 817 19.06 -1.03 32.97
N PHE A 818 19.06 -2.30 32.61
CA PHE A 818 19.39 -3.39 33.52
C PHE A 818 20.17 -4.49 32.79
N THR A 819 20.80 -5.39 33.55
CA THR A 819 21.54 -6.53 32.99
C THR A 819 21.01 -7.81 33.58
N VAL A 820 20.61 -8.75 32.72
CA VAL A 820 20.29 -10.11 33.14
C VAL A 820 21.61 -10.84 33.36
N PRO A 821 21.87 -11.40 34.56
CA PRO A 821 23.16 -12.02 34.87
C PRO A 821 23.41 -13.28 34.00
N GLU A 822 24.67 -13.70 33.88
CA GLU A 822 25.10 -14.86 33.06
C GLU A 822 24.34 -16.16 33.38
N GLY A 823 23.95 -16.38 34.64
CA GLY A 823 23.10 -17.53 35.04
C GLY A 823 21.64 -17.44 34.58
N GLY A 824 21.24 -16.31 33.98
CA GLY A 824 19.86 -15.92 33.77
C GLY A 824 19.13 -15.72 35.11
N GLY A 825 17.79 -15.79 35.07
CA GLY A 825 17.00 -15.86 36.30
C GLY A 825 15.69 -15.09 36.20
N ARG A 826 15.06 -14.92 37.36
CA ARG A 826 13.84 -14.13 37.52
C ARG A 826 14.14 -12.64 37.28
N VAL A 827 13.27 -12.00 36.51
CA VAL A 827 13.24 -10.55 36.32
C VAL A 827 11.83 -10.06 36.61
N ASP A 828 11.68 -9.13 37.54
CA ASP A 828 10.40 -8.52 37.89
C ASP A 828 10.40 -7.05 37.48
N LEU A 829 9.42 -6.64 36.67
CA LEU A 829 9.17 -5.26 36.30
C LEU A 829 8.05 -4.69 37.19
N THR A 830 8.19 -3.44 37.62
CA THR A 830 7.22 -2.78 38.48
C THR A 830 7.04 -1.31 38.09
N LEU A 831 5.80 -0.94 37.79
CA LEU A 831 5.34 0.44 37.70
C LEU A 831 4.84 0.89 39.07
N ARG A 832 5.17 2.12 39.49
CA ARG A 832 4.76 2.66 40.79
C ARG A 832 4.33 4.11 40.69
N ALA A 833 3.37 4.47 41.52
CA ALA A 833 3.13 5.86 41.90
C ALA A 833 3.12 5.98 43.44
N ALA A 834 3.77 7.01 43.98
CA ALA A 834 3.73 7.33 45.40
C ALA A 834 2.31 7.73 45.86
N ALA A 835 2.08 7.92 47.16
CA ALA A 835 0.84 8.57 47.59
C ALA A 835 0.87 10.05 47.14
N GLY A 836 -0.27 10.59 46.69
CA GLY A 836 -0.32 11.96 46.20
C GLY A 836 -1.63 12.33 45.53
N HIS A 837 -1.81 13.63 45.29
CA HIS A 837 -3.07 14.16 44.73
C HIS A 837 -3.17 14.02 43.21
N ALA A 838 -2.06 14.20 42.49
CA ALA A 838 -2.04 14.11 41.03
C ALA A 838 -2.33 12.68 40.53
N ARG A 839 -3.05 12.54 39.42
CA ARG A 839 -3.20 11.27 38.70
C ARG A 839 -1.87 10.89 38.05
N VAL A 840 -1.57 9.60 37.94
CA VAL A 840 -0.46 9.10 37.11
C VAL A 840 -1.02 8.14 36.07
N ARG A 841 -0.59 8.28 34.82
CA ARG A 841 -0.95 7.38 33.73
C ARG A 841 0.29 6.69 33.16
N PHE A 842 0.16 5.42 32.80
CA PHE A 842 1.19 4.62 32.15
C PHE A 842 0.63 3.89 30.94
N ASP A 843 1.42 3.75 29.88
CA ASP A 843 1.08 2.95 28.72
C ASP A 843 2.33 2.45 27.96
N ASN A 844 2.13 1.50 27.04
CA ASN A 844 3.14 1.01 26.09
C ASN A 844 4.46 0.61 26.75
N VAL A 845 4.38 -0.30 27.72
CA VAL A 845 5.56 -0.88 28.39
C VAL A 845 6.36 -1.69 27.37
N ARG A 846 7.68 -1.48 27.30
CA ARG A 846 8.54 -2.17 26.34
C ARG A 846 9.82 -2.65 27.00
N VAL A 847 10.29 -3.84 26.65
CA VAL A 847 11.58 -4.38 27.10
C VAL A 847 12.31 -4.91 25.88
N VAL A 848 13.51 -4.38 25.61
CA VAL A 848 14.33 -4.75 24.45
C VAL A 848 15.78 -4.95 24.84
N PRO A 849 16.53 -5.83 24.14
CA PRO A 849 17.98 -5.85 24.23
C PRO A 849 18.53 -4.45 23.89
N ALA A 850 19.35 -3.89 24.77
CA ALA A 850 19.93 -2.58 24.57
C ALA A 850 21.07 -2.37 25.56
N ARG A 851 22.13 -1.70 25.11
CA ARG A 851 23.27 -1.34 25.95
C ARG A 851 23.19 0.14 26.28
N ARG A 852 23.37 0.47 27.56
CA ARG A 852 23.51 1.88 27.98
C ARG A 852 24.91 2.37 27.61
N THR A 853 25.01 3.50 26.92
CA THR A 853 26.27 4.22 26.77
C THR A 853 26.60 4.95 28.08
N THR A 854 27.85 4.89 28.53
CA THR A 854 28.29 5.50 29.81
C THR A 854 29.69 6.08 29.69
N SER A 855 29.89 7.27 30.24
CA SER A 855 31.20 7.91 30.44
C SER A 855 31.52 8.01 31.94
N GLN A 856 32.79 7.94 32.32
CA GLN A 856 33.19 7.92 33.73
C GLN A 856 32.92 9.27 34.39
N GLY A 857 32.13 9.30 35.46
CA GLY A 857 31.79 10.52 36.19
C GLY A 857 30.61 11.31 35.60
N ALA A 858 30.15 10.93 34.41
CA ALA A 858 28.96 11.50 33.78
C ALA A 858 27.67 10.99 34.44
N LEU A 859 26.72 11.90 34.65
CA LEU A 859 25.34 11.56 34.99
C LEU A 859 24.65 10.91 33.79
N VAL A 860 24.89 11.47 32.60
CA VAL A 860 24.41 11.01 31.30
C VAL A 860 25.51 11.19 30.28
N PHE A 861 25.71 10.19 29.44
CA PHE A 861 26.54 10.23 28.25
C PHE A 861 25.80 9.49 27.13
N GLU A 862 25.62 10.14 25.98
CA GLU A 862 24.95 9.57 24.81
C GLU A 862 25.77 9.87 23.55
N ASP A 863 26.18 8.80 22.87
CA ASP A 863 26.87 8.79 21.57
C ASP A 863 25.94 8.32 20.44
N PHE A 864 24.66 8.10 20.72
CA PHE A 864 23.59 7.70 19.80
C PHE A 864 23.71 6.29 19.17
N GLU A 865 24.86 5.62 19.34
CA GLU A 865 25.15 4.29 18.78
C GLU A 865 24.22 3.17 19.29
N ASN A 866 23.61 3.34 20.46
CA ASN A 866 22.85 2.28 21.14
C ASN A 866 21.43 2.70 21.56
N VAL A 867 20.87 3.74 20.94
CA VAL A 867 19.55 4.28 21.31
C VAL A 867 18.44 3.26 21.00
N PRO A 868 17.72 2.74 22.01
CA PRO A 868 16.69 1.70 21.78
C PRO A 868 15.47 2.20 21.01
N GLN A 869 15.13 3.49 21.15
CA GLN A 869 14.16 4.26 20.35
C GLN A 869 14.24 5.74 20.76
N GLY A 870 13.73 6.63 19.92
CA GLY A 870 13.75 8.07 20.14
C GLY A 870 15.13 8.67 19.91
N TRP A 871 15.45 9.75 20.62
CA TRP A 871 16.66 10.56 20.42
C TRP A 871 17.55 10.58 21.67
N GLY A 872 17.72 9.42 22.31
CA GLY A 872 18.52 9.28 23.53
C GLY A 872 17.93 10.08 24.70
N PRO A 873 18.65 11.08 25.26
CA PRO A 873 18.16 11.86 26.39
C PRO A 873 17.13 12.94 25.99
N PHE A 874 16.87 13.12 24.70
CA PHE A 874 16.02 14.20 24.20
C PHE A 874 14.63 13.72 23.80
N VAL A 875 13.64 14.59 24.03
CA VAL A 875 12.27 14.48 23.52
C VAL A 875 11.98 15.66 22.60
N LYS A 876 11.09 15.48 21.63
CA LYS A 876 10.67 16.55 20.71
C LYS A 876 10.08 17.74 21.50
N GLY A 877 10.52 18.95 21.15
CA GLY A 877 9.95 20.19 21.65
C GLY A 877 8.78 20.68 20.80
N ASP A 878 8.40 21.94 21.03
CA ASP A 878 7.22 22.57 20.42
C ASP A 878 7.45 23.08 18.98
N ALA A 879 8.64 22.88 18.41
CA ALA A 879 8.95 23.23 17.02
C ALA A 879 7.89 22.68 16.06
N GLY A 880 7.16 23.60 15.41
CA GLY A 880 6.06 23.29 14.49
C GLY A 880 4.79 22.69 15.13
N GLY A 881 4.72 22.54 16.45
CA GLY A 881 3.63 21.85 17.15
C GLY A 881 3.68 20.33 16.98
N ALA A 882 2.53 19.67 16.96
CA ALA A 882 2.45 18.22 16.75
C ALA A 882 2.63 17.90 15.26
N THR A 883 3.84 17.46 14.89
CA THR A 883 4.25 17.23 13.51
C THR A 883 5.16 16.01 13.40
N ASP A 884 5.38 15.55 12.17
CA ASP A 884 6.48 14.65 11.86
C ASP A 884 7.79 15.46 11.94
N PRO A 885 8.66 15.23 12.94
CA PRO A 885 9.84 16.08 13.16
C PRO A 885 10.87 15.98 12.03
N ARG A 886 11.72 17.01 11.87
CA ARG A 886 12.83 16.99 10.92
C ARG A 886 14.16 16.70 11.61
N THR A 887 14.08 15.92 12.69
CA THR A 887 15.20 15.48 13.52
C THR A 887 15.14 13.97 13.66
N HIS A 888 16.27 13.29 13.50
CA HIS A 888 16.36 11.83 13.67
C HIS A 888 17.78 11.39 14.01
N VAL A 889 17.95 10.13 14.39
CA VAL A 889 19.29 9.54 14.53
C VAL A 889 19.80 9.16 13.14
N ALA A 890 20.64 10.02 12.56
CA ALA A 890 21.24 9.81 11.25
C ALA A 890 22.25 8.67 11.29
N GLN A 891 22.44 7.98 10.17
CA GLN A 891 23.36 6.85 10.05
C GLN A 891 24.41 7.14 8.98
N ARG A 892 25.63 6.65 9.18
CA ARG A 892 26.77 6.91 8.29
C ARG A 892 26.72 6.01 7.05
N HIS A 893 26.76 6.62 5.87
CA HIS A 893 27.05 5.99 4.58
C HIS A 893 28.03 6.87 3.78
N ALA A 894 29.31 6.78 4.12
CA ALA A 894 30.35 7.58 3.47
C ALA A 894 30.61 7.11 2.02
N PRO A 895 30.84 8.04 1.07
CA PRO A 895 30.98 9.48 1.27
C PRO A 895 29.65 10.26 1.29
N PHE A 896 28.51 9.63 0.98
CA PHE A 896 27.26 10.32 0.63
C PHE A 896 26.61 11.09 1.78
N THR A 897 26.70 10.58 3.01
CA THR A 897 26.18 11.25 4.23
C THR A 897 27.17 12.23 4.85
N GLN A 898 28.38 12.36 4.27
CA GLN A 898 29.45 13.16 4.84
C GLN A 898 29.71 14.40 3.99
N ARG A 899 30.31 15.40 4.63
CA ARG A 899 30.78 16.65 4.05
C ARG A 899 31.59 16.41 2.78
N GLY A 900 31.34 17.27 1.80
CA GLY A 900 32.01 17.28 0.51
C GLY A 900 31.24 16.56 -0.60
N TRP A 901 30.49 15.49 -0.30
CA TRP A 901 29.64 14.88 -1.31
C TRP A 901 28.50 15.84 -1.71
N ASN A 902 28.35 16.06 -3.02
CA ASN A 902 27.38 16.99 -3.61
C ASN A 902 27.36 18.41 -2.98
N GLY A 903 28.50 18.89 -2.47
CA GLY A 903 28.59 20.21 -1.83
C GLY A 903 28.02 20.29 -0.41
N LYS A 904 27.69 19.14 0.22
CA LYS A 904 27.26 19.06 1.61
C LYS A 904 28.32 19.68 2.53
N ALA A 905 27.88 20.57 3.43
CA ALA A 905 28.78 21.41 4.22
C ALA A 905 29.18 20.83 5.58
N ILE A 906 28.37 19.93 6.15
CA ILE A 906 28.62 19.25 7.43
C ILE A 906 28.42 17.74 7.29
N ASP A 907 28.94 16.96 8.23
CA ASP A 907 28.69 15.52 8.34
C ASP A 907 27.30 15.24 8.95
N ASP A 908 26.57 14.26 8.41
CA ASP A 908 25.36 13.74 9.07
C ASP A 908 25.71 12.99 10.36
N VAL A 909 26.84 12.30 10.35
CA VAL A 909 27.38 11.54 11.48
C VAL A 909 28.79 12.01 11.82
N ILE A 910 28.95 12.59 13.01
CA ILE A 910 30.19 13.17 13.52
C ILE A 910 31.15 12.05 13.91
N ASP A 911 30.79 11.23 14.89
CA ASP A 911 31.60 10.13 15.39
C ASP A 911 30.88 8.79 15.16
N GLY A 912 31.64 7.67 15.16
CA GLY A 912 31.03 6.34 15.06
C GLY A 912 30.22 6.09 13.79
N SER A 913 29.00 5.58 13.97
CA SER A 913 28.05 5.20 12.93
C SER A 913 26.74 5.98 12.98
N GLN A 914 26.43 6.66 14.09
CA GLN A 914 25.19 7.39 14.29
C GLN A 914 25.40 8.72 15.04
N SER A 915 24.62 9.74 14.67
CA SER A 915 24.54 11.01 15.42
C SER A 915 23.11 11.55 15.38
N LEU A 916 22.77 12.51 16.25
CA LEU A 916 21.48 13.18 16.20
C LEU A 916 21.53 14.35 15.22
N LYS A 917 20.73 14.29 14.16
CA LYS A 917 20.69 15.30 13.10
C LYS A 917 19.36 16.02 13.06
N SER A 918 19.39 17.34 12.87
CA SER A 918 18.25 18.22 12.58
C SER A 918 18.47 18.91 11.23
N ARG A 919 17.48 18.86 10.32
CA ARG A 919 17.54 19.49 8.99
C ARG A 919 16.35 20.40 8.75
N GLY A 920 16.60 21.69 8.55
CA GLY A 920 15.54 22.64 8.18
C GLY A 920 14.38 22.63 9.17
N GLU A 921 14.67 22.44 10.46
CA GLU A 921 13.63 22.23 11.48
C GLU A 921 12.64 23.39 11.56
N ASN A 922 11.46 23.09 12.11
CA ASN A 922 10.42 24.08 12.29
C ASN A 922 10.81 25.11 13.37
N ASP A 923 10.24 26.31 13.29
CA ASP A 923 10.44 27.35 14.30
C ASP A 923 9.98 26.87 15.69
N GLY A 924 10.81 27.12 16.71
CA GLY A 924 10.55 26.74 18.10
C GLY A 924 11.62 25.83 18.69
N LEU A 925 11.32 25.25 19.86
CA LEU A 925 12.21 24.31 20.53
C LEU A 925 12.19 22.98 19.78
N VAL A 926 13.33 22.59 19.19
CA VAL A 926 13.45 21.36 18.39
C VAL A 926 13.36 20.15 19.30
N TYR A 927 14.19 20.10 20.34
CA TYR A 927 14.19 19.05 21.34
C TYR A 927 14.78 19.52 22.66
N ARG A 928 14.46 18.81 23.75
CA ARG A 928 15.00 19.07 25.09
C ARG A 928 15.11 17.81 25.94
N THR A 929 15.91 17.89 26.99
CA THR A 929 15.92 16.89 28.06
C THR A 929 14.67 17.01 28.94
N VAL A 930 14.34 15.95 29.68
CA VAL A 930 13.28 15.93 30.72
C VAL A 930 13.83 15.31 32.01
N PRO A 931 13.18 15.48 33.17
CA PRO A 931 13.77 15.10 34.47
C PRO A 931 14.17 13.62 34.62
N HIS A 932 13.52 12.72 33.86
CA HIS A 932 13.86 11.30 33.85
C HIS A 932 14.86 10.89 32.76
N THR A 933 15.26 11.80 31.86
CA THR A 933 16.40 11.59 30.96
C THR A 933 17.66 12.27 31.50
N VAL A 934 17.55 13.50 32.00
CA VAL A 934 18.61 14.23 32.72
C VAL A 934 18.00 14.94 33.91
N ARG A 935 18.46 14.63 35.13
CA ARG A 935 17.98 15.27 36.35
C ARG A 935 18.96 16.32 36.84
N PHE A 936 18.55 17.56 36.79
CA PHE A 936 19.27 18.70 37.35
C PHE A 936 18.70 19.04 38.72
N GLU A 937 19.29 18.51 39.80
CA GLU A 937 18.88 18.80 41.17
C GLU A 937 19.01 20.30 41.53
N PRO A 938 18.01 20.90 42.20
CA PRO A 938 18.02 22.31 42.57
C PRO A 938 19.27 22.74 43.36
N GLY A 939 19.86 23.87 42.95
CA GLY A 939 21.03 24.47 43.59
C GLY A 939 22.37 23.77 43.31
N ARG A 940 22.38 22.66 42.56
CA ARG A 940 23.61 22.00 42.10
C ARG A 940 24.13 22.62 40.81
N ARG A 941 25.44 22.49 40.59
CA ARG A 941 26.12 22.98 39.40
C ARG A 941 26.46 21.82 38.46
N TYR A 942 26.24 22.03 37.18
CA TYR A 942 26.43 21.02 36.15
C TYR A 942 27.29 21.57 35.02
N ARG A 943 28.13 20.72 34.45
CA ARG A 943 28.77 20.95 33.17
C ARG A 943 28.05 20.14 32.09
N VAL A 944 27.71 20.81 31.00
CA VAL A 944 27.13 20.22 29.79
C VAL A 944 28.18 20.31 28.69
N THR A 945 28.45 19.19 28.03
CA THR A 945 29.35 19.14 26.87
C THR A 945 28.76 18.30 25.74
N PHE A 946 28.99 18.69 24.50
CA PHE A 946 28.70 17.85 23.33
C PHE A 946 29.53 18.27 22.13
N ARG A 947 29.70 17.35 21.19
CA ARG A 947 30.30 17.62 19.88
C ARG A 947 29.19 17.98 18.90
N TYR A 948 29.44 18.93 18.03
CA TYR A 948 28.46 19.35 17.04
C TYR A 948 29.10 19.82 15.75
N GLU A 949 28.30 19.77 14.69
CA GLU A 949 28.50 20.52 13.46
C GLU A 949 27.26 21.36 13.19
N ASN A 950 27.46 22.57 12.69
CA ASN A 950 26.39 23.53 12.43
C ASN A 950 26.67 24.26 11.13
N GLU A 951 25.80 24.07 10.15
CA GLU A 951 26.03 24.51 8.78
C GLU A 951 26.10 26.05 8.68
N LYS A 952 25.17 26.74 9.36
CA LYS A 952 24.92 28.17 9.20
C LYS A 952 24.76 28.83 10.57
N ALA A 953 25.43 29.96 10.77
CA ALA A 953 25.22 30.79 11.94
C ALA A 953 23.80 31.39 11.95
N GLY A 954 23.27 31.65 13.15
CA GLY A 954 21.95 32.29 13.31
C GLY A 954 20.76 31.39 12.99
N GLN A 955 20.98 30.09 12.76
CA GLN A 955 19.89 29.13 12.50
C GLN A 955 19.48 28.36 13.74
N TYR A 956 20.45 27.95 14.56
CA TYR A 956 20.19 27.19 15.78
C TYR A 956 20.84 27.84 17.00
N ALA A 957 20.19 27.68 18.15
CA ALA A 957 20.73 28.05 19.45
C ALA A 957 20.56 26.90 20.44
N TRP A 958 21.55 26.74 21.31
CA TRP A 958 21.47 25.87 22.45
C TRP A 958 20.86 26.61 23.64
N ILE A 959 19.87 26.00 24.30
CA ILE A 959 19.07 26.62 25.34
C ILE A 959 19.29 25.89 26.66
N THR A 960 19.48 26.65 27.74
CA THR A 960 19.33 26.18 29.11
C THR A 960 18.16 26.90 29.74
N ALA A 961 17.18 26.18 30.25
CA ALA A 961 15.94 26.77 30.75
C ALA A 961 15.39 25.99 31.94
N VAL A 962 14.34 26.53 32.56
CA VAL A 962 13.63 25.92 33.66
C VAL A 962 12.13 26.04 33.45
N ASP A 963 11.40 24.95 33.66
CA ASP A 963 9.95 24.92 33.68
C ASP A 963 9.44 25.15 35.10
N ARG A 964 8.47 26.05 35.26
CA ARG A 964 7.68 26.28 36.47
C ARG A 964 6.22 26.06 36.11
N GLY A 965 5.77 24.82 36.26
CA GLY A 965 4.48 24.41 35.70
C GLY A 965 4.52 24.41 34.18
N ALA A 966 3.54 25.07 33.56
CA ALA A 966 3.48 25.26 32.11
C ALA A 966 4.35 26.43 31.61
N ALA A 967 4.89 27.27 32.50
CA ALA A 967 5.72 28.40 32.13
C ALA A 967 7.19 27.99 32.02
N THR A 968 7.86 28.40 30.95
CA THR A 968 9.30 28.18 30.74
C THR A 968 10.03 29.51 30.83
N SER A 969 11.15 29.54 31.56
CA SER A 969 12.07 30.68 31.55
C SER A 969 13.47 30.25 31.12
N GLU A 970 14.04 30.95 30.14
CA GLU A 970 15.43 30.75 29.71
C GLU A 970 16.41 31.29 30.75
N ILE A 971 17.36 30.45 31.12
CA ILE A 971 18.50 30.80 31.98
C ILE A 971 19.64 31.32 31.10
N ASP A 972 19.91 30.60 30.01
CA ASP A 972 20.94 30.94 29.05
C ASP A 972 20.52 30.52 27.64
N ARG A 973 21.02 31.27 26.66
CA ARG A 973 20.90 30.97 25.24
C ARG A 973 22.26 31.20 24.58
N THR A 974 22.80 30.14 24.00
CA THR A 974 24.03 30.17 23.21
C THR A 974 23.69 30.00 21.73
N ASP A 975 23.79 31.08 20.96
CA ASP A 975 23.68 31.01 19.50
C ASP A 975 24.86 30.19 18.93
N LEU A 976 24.58 29.19 18.11
CA LEU A 976 25.60 28.28 17.59
C LEU A 976 26.29 28.91 16.37
N PRO A 977 27.63 29.10 16.38
CA PRO A 977 28.37 29.59 15.23
C PRO A 977 28.45 28.52 14.13
N VAL A 978 28.86 28.91 12.93
CA VAL A 978 29.21 27.94 11.87
C VAL A 978 30.32 27.03 12.37
N ALA A 979 30.13 25.71 12.22
CA ALA A 979 31.12 24.69 12.48
C ALA A 979 30.98 23.60 11.41
N THR A 980 31.78 23.69 10.33
CA THR A 980 31.81 22.71 9.22
C THR A 980 32.81 21.58 9.45
N GLU A 981 33.33 21.50 10.67
CA GLU A 981 34.11 20.41 11.24
C GLU A 981 33.65 20.23 12.68
N PRO A 982 33.85 19.04 13.27
CA PRO A 982 33.41 18.78 14.63
C PRO A 982 33.96 19.81 15.62
N ALA A 983 33.07 20.60 16.20
CA ALA A 983 33.35 21.53 17.29
C ALA A 983 32.81 20.97 18.61
N GLU A 984 33.25 21.54 19.73
CA GLU A 984 32.74 21.19 21.06
C GLU A 984 32.07 22.41 21.70
N LEU A 985 30.86 22.25 22.22
CA LEU A 985 30.26 23.20 23.16
C LEU A 985 30.45 22.65 24.57
N ALA A 986 30.97 23.48 25.47
CA ALA A 986 31.13 23.17 26.88
C ALA A 986 30.79 24.38 27.74
N TYR A 987 29.86 24.22 28.69
CA TYR A 987 29.49 25.29 29.61
C TYR A 987 28.99 24.74 30.94
N GLU A 988 28.92 25.61 31.95
CA GLU A 988 28.42 25.26 33.28
C GLU A 988 27.27 26.17 33.69
N PHE A 989 26.28 25.61 34.37
CA PHE A 989 25.19 26.38 34.97
C PHE A 989 24.81 25.80 36.34
N THR A 990 24.17 26.63 37.17
CA THR A 990 23.58 26.18 38.43
C THR A 990 22.08 26.02 38.23
N ALA A 991 21.54 24.85 38.53
CA ALA A 991 20.11 24.60 38.45
C ALA A 991 19.38 25.52 39.46
N PRO A 992 18.31 26.22 39.04
CA PRO A 992 17.55 27.08 39.94
C PRO A 992 17.02 26.34 41.16
N SER A 993 16.74 27.07 42.25
CA SER A 993 16.21 26.49 43.49
C SER A 993 14.79 25.93 43.36
N ASP A 994 14.08 26.30 42.29
CA ASP A 994 12.71 25.92 42.00
C ASP A 994 12.51 25.65 40.49
N GLY A 995 11.58 24.75 40.17
CA GLY A 995 11.28 24.33 38.80
C GLY A 995 12.17 23.19 38.29
N GLU A 996 11.87 22.74 37.07
CA GLU A 996 12.54 21.62 36.40
C GLU A 996 13.48 22.17 35.32
N ALA A 997 14.79 22.15 35.58
CA ALA A 997 15.77 22.62 34.60
C ALA A 997 15.93 21.61 33.45
N TRP A 998 16.23 22.11 32.26
CA TRP A 998 16.46 21.32 31.05
C TRP A 998 17.39 22.05 30.09
N VAL A 999 17.96 21.28 29.16
CA VAL A 999 18.79 21.79 28.06
C VAL A 999 18.31 21.24 26.72
N GLY A 1000 18.55 21.96 25.62
CA GLY A 1000 18.08 21.53 24.30
C GLY A 1000 18.40 22.46 23.14
N LEU A 1001 17.99 22.06 21.94
CA LEU A 1001 18.20 22.80 20.70
C LEU A 1001 16.95 23.58 20.31
N ARG A 1002 17.11 24.83 19.86
CA ARG A 1002 16.05 25.67 19.31
C ARG A 1002 16.39 26.14 17.90
N LYS A 1003 15.40 26.14 17.01
CA LYS A 1003 15.44 26.82 15.72
C LYS A 1003 15.13 28.30 15.91
N ILE A 1004 16.04 29.18 15.46
CA ILE A 1004 15.95 30.64 15.64
C ILE A 1004 16.02 31.43 14.32
N GLY A 1005 16.36 30.77 13.22
CA GLY A 1005 16.40 31.35 11.88
C GLY A 1005 15.47 30.63 10.91
N ASP A 1006 15.23 31.22 9.75
CA ASP A 1006 14.18 30.84 8.79
C ASP A 1006 14.69 29.98 7.61
N ASP A 1007 15.95 29.55 7.62
CA ASP A 1007 16.49 28.71 6.54
C ASP A 1007 15.93 27.28 6.65
N GLY A 1008 15.04 26.94 5.73
CA GLY A 1008 14.36 25.64 5.66
C GLY A 1008 15.25 24.44 5.26
N THR A 1009 16.56 24.64 5.08
CA THR A 1009 17.50 23.57 4.73
C THR A 1009 18.69 23.46 5.68
N ALA A 1010 18.85 24.42 6.61
CA ALA A 1010 20.01 24.48 7.48
C ALA A 1010 20.13 23.25 8.39
N GLU A 1011 21.30 22.63 8.38
CA GLU A 1011 21.58 21.41 9.15
C GLU A 1011 22.35 21.68 10.46
N PHE A 1012 22.06 20.86 11.47
CA PHE A 1012 22.78 20.74 12.72
C PHE A 1012 22.91 19.27 13.11
N SER A 1013 24.12 18.82 13.43
CA SER A 1013 24.40 17.47 13.91
C SER A 1013 25.00 17.54 15.31
N LEU A 1014 24.61 16.64 16.21
CA LEU A 1014 25.07 16.56 17.60
C LEU A 1014 25.45 15.13 17.95
N ASP A 1015 26.55 15.00 18.68
CA ASP A 1015 27.11 13.73 19.13
C ASP A 1015 27.78 13.89 20.51
N SER A 1016 28.03 12.77 21.20
CA SER A 1016 28.76 12.71 22.46
C SER A 1016 28.23 13.68 23.53
N PHE A 1017 26.91 13.71 23.72
CA PHE A 1017 26.27 14.57 24.73
C PHE A 1017 26.54 14.04 26.14
N GLU A 1018 27.15 14.88 26.98
CA GLU A 1018 27.55 14.55 28.34
C GLU A 1018 27.06 15.60 29.34
N VAL A 1019 26.60 15.15 30.50
CA VAL A 1019 26.30 16.00 31.66
C VAL A 1019 27.04 15.45 32.88
N THR A 1020 27.80 16.31 33.56
CA THR A 1020 28.52 15.99 34.81
C THR A 1020 28.11 16.96 35.92
N GLU A 1021 27.93 16.47 37.15
CA GLU A 1021 27.83 17.36 38.32
C GLU A 1021 29.25 17.85 38.65
N VAL A 1022 29.40 19.16 38.87
CA VAL A 1022 30.68 19.78 39.23
C VAL A 1022 30.58 20.39 40.63
N SER A 1023 31.72 20.37 41.35
CA SER A 1023 31.83 20.75 42.77
C SER A 1023 31.60 22.24 43.04
#